data_AF-A0A2I1X9J0-F1
#
_entry.id   AF-A0A2I1X9J0-F1
#
_cell.length_a   1.000
_cell.length_b   1.000
_cell.length_c   1.000
_cell.angle_alpha   90.00
_cell.angle_beta   90.00
_cell.angle_gamma   90.00
#
_symmetry.space_group_name_H-M   'P 1'
#
loop_
_entity.id
_entity.type
_entity.pdbx_description
1 polymer ?
#
loop_
_entity_poly.entity_id
_entity_poly.type
_entity_poly.pdbx_seq_one_letter_code
_entity_poly.pdbx_strand_id
1 'polypeptide(L)'
;AEKVTIGKDAANGGKPVVIDGKEGIVSGLTNTTLGAAPLAGSNKAATEAQLDATQVNLKNILGGEAKNENGNVSTEDIGGTGENNIHDAIKSVKATADKGWNLNANDETSSEKIAAGDTVTFKEGKNVKVSRNGKSITIATSDDVSFKTVTVGDSVLTDNGLTVGNGKAGKPVSLTKDGLNNGGNKIANVAAGEADTDAVNVAQLKAAAAKATSKVESGNGNIVVTPEQNADGSTTYKVATAPNLKADSFAAGDTVVNNDGVKVGDKVALGRDGLKAGDVNITADGINAGNKAISNVAEGKKDTDAVNVAQLKAAAAKATSKVESGNGNIVVTPEQNADGSTTYKVATAPDLKADSLTTGDTVVNNDGVKVGDKVALTKDGLDNGGNKVANVAAGEADTDAVNVAQLKAAAAKATSKVESGNGNIVVTPEQNADGSTTYKVATAPDLKADSLTTGDTVVNNDGVKVGDKVALGKDGLKAGDVNITADGINAGNKAISNVAEGKKDTDAVNVGQLNRLTAAAKTEVEAGTNIASVSSKQGANGQTVYTVNADGASVSAGSDKIVVTKGKKDANNVTDYAVDLSKAVKDDIAKGVAAKDAVDNKGISFAGDSGTTVANKLGDTVAVKGDANITTTAGSNGIQVGLNKDLKVDSVTTGGVTVNAQGISIGAPTAYNPANTVSLSPIGLNNGGQRITNVAPAKEGTDAVNLNQLVGVGNALQNNIERVGKKAYAGVAGAIAQGSIPQVTRPGATGIGVGSGYYGGQSAMAIGVSAMSDGGNWVVKGNFSANTDGHVGVGAGALYQW
;
A
#
# COMPACT_ATOMS: atom_id res chain seq x y z
N ALA A 1 -59.88 -76.31 14.47
CA ALA A 1 -60.18 -75.75 13.14
C ALA A 1 -59.17 -74.64 12.89
N GLU A 2 -58.64 -74.51 11.67
CA GLU A 2 -57.61 -73.51 11.34
C GLU A 2 -58.16 -72.08 11.38
N LYS A 3 -59.47 -71.90 11.17
CA LYS A 3 -60.15 -70.60 11.18
C LYS A 3 -61.39 -70.67 12.08
N VAL A 4 -61.61 -69.65 12.91
CA VAL A 4 -62.73 -69.56 13.86
C VAL A 4 -63.43 -68.21 13.67
N THR A 5 -64.71 -68.26 13.30
CA THR A 5 -65.56 -67.08 13.08
C THR A 5 -66.57 -66.92 14.21
N ILE A 6 -66.51 -65.80 14.92
CA ILE A 6 -67.32 -65.48 16.10
C ILE A 6 -68.33 -64.37 15.73
N GLY A 7 -69.62 -64.67 15.88
CA GLY A 7 -70.70 -63.95 15.18
C GLY A 7 -70.83 -64.48 13.74
N LYS A 8 -72.02 -64.94 13.34
CA LYS A 8 -72.18 -65.79 12.13
C LYS A 8 -73.00 -65.21 10.99
N ASP A 9 -73.67 -64.07 11.17
CA ASP A 9 -74.53 -63.49 10.14
C ASP A 9 -73.92 -62.22 9.53
N ALA A 10 -73.02 -62.42 8.57
CA ALA A 10 -72.47 -61.34 7.76
C ALA A 10 -73.44 -60.83 6.68
N ALA A 11 -74.54 -61.55 6.40
CA ALA A 11 -75.55 -61.15 5.42
C ALA A 11 -76.50 -60.08 6.00
N ASN A 12 -76.84 -60.19 7.28
CA ASN A 12 -77.66 -59.22 8.02
C ASN A 12 -76.82 -58.22 8.84
N GLY A 13 -75.62 -57.88 8.38
CA GLY A 13 -74.81 -56.78 8.94
C GLY A 13 -74.14 -57.05 10.29
N GLY A 14 -74.13 -58.31 10.76
CA GLY A 14 -73.26 -58.73 11.86
C GLY A 14 -71.79 -58.52 11.48
N LYS A 15 -70.96 -58.17 12.48
CA LYS A 15 -69.52 -57.92 12.30
C LYS A 15 -68.73 -59.11 12.84
N PRO A 16 -68.51 -60.18 12.04
CA PRO A 16 -67.82 -61.38 12.48
C PRO A 16 -66.38 -61.06 12.87
N VAL A 17 -65.96 -61.44 14.07
CA VAL A 17 -64.53 -61.48 14.42
C VAL A 17 -63.99 -62.83 13.99
N VAL A 18 -62.96 -62.81 13.13
CA VAL A 18 -62.36 -64.01 12.55
C VAL A 18 -60.94 -64.15 13.06
N ILE A 19 -60.69 -65.23 13.79
CA ILE A 19 -59.36 -65.65 14.23
C ILE A 19 -58.88 -66.71 13.24
N ASP A 20 -57.85 -66.40 12.46
CA ASP A 20 -57.19 -67.33 11.56
C ASP A 20 -55.89 -67.83 12.21
N GLY A 21 -55.92 -69.05 12.74
CA GLY A 21 -54.80 -69.69 13.41
C GLY A 21 -53.76 -70.29 12.46
N LYS A 22 -53.97 -70.21 11.15
CA LYS A 22 -52.99 -70.61 10.13
C LYS A 22 -52.16 -69.41 9.66
N GLU A 23 -52.84 -68.31 9.33
CA GLU A 23 -52.17 -67.06 8.92
C GLU A 23 -51.75 -66.20 10.13
N GLY A 24 -52.26 -66.49 11.34
CA GLY A 24 -51.94 -65.77 12.59
C GLY A 24 -52.75 -64.50 12.82
N ILE A 25 -53.79 -64.23 12.01
CA ILE A 25 -54.46 -62.93 11.91
C ILE A 25 -55.78 -62.90 12.70
N VAL A 26 -56.04 -61.80 13.40
CA VAL A 26 -57.35 -61.48 13.98
C VAL A 26 -57.98 -60.33 13.19
N SER A 27 -59.13 -60.58 12.56
CA SER A 27 -59.82 -59.62 11.68
C SER A 27 -61.29 -59.42 12.08
N GLY A 28 -61.92 -58.34 11.59
CA GLY A 28 -63.30 -57.97 11.93
C GLY A 28 -63.46 -57.10 13.20
N LEU A 29 -62.35 -56.77 13.87
CA LEU A 29 -62.33 -55.75 14.93
C LEU A 29 -62.68 -54.37 14.36
N THR A 30 -63.41 -53.57 15.14
CA THR A 30 -64.05 -52.32 14.65
C THR A 30 -63.45 -51.04 15.23
N ASN A 31 -62.63 -51.16 16.27
CA ASN A 31 -61.85 -50.08 16.85
C ASN A 31 -60.55 -49.86 16.05
N THR A 32 -60.66 -49.32 14.84
CA THR A 32 -59.53 -49.07 13.94
C THR A 32 -58.88 -47.68 14.11
N THR A 33 -59.48 -46.78 14.88
CA THR A 33 -58.99 -45.42 15.11
C THR A 33 -58.78 -45.13 16.59
N LEU A 34 -57.91 -44.16 16.91
CA LEU A 34 -57.75 -43.69 18.29
C LEU A 34 -58.98 -42.89 18.73
N GLY A 35 -59.56 -43.28 19.87
CA GLY A 35 -60.76 -42.66 20.43
C GLY A 35 -60.47 -41.92 21.74
N ALA A 36 -61.46 -41.16 22.23
CA ALA A 36 -61.34 -40.36 23.44
C ALA A 36 -61.27 -41.17 24.77
N ALA A 37 -61.54 -42.49 24.72
CA ALA A 37 -61.37 -43.36 25.88
C ALA A 37 -59.90 -43.81 25.98
N PRO A 38 -59.25 -43.74 27.17
CA PRO A 38 -57.88 -44.21 27.35
C PRO A 38 -57.70 -45.66 26.91
N LEU A 39 -56.64 -45.95 26.14
CA LEU A 39 -56.28 -47.33 25.79
C LEU A 39 -56.04 -48.17 27.06
N ALA A 40 -55.30 -47.60 28.01
CA ALA A 40 -55.08 -48.16 29.35
C ALA A 40 -56.40 -48.26 30.14
N GLY A 41 -56.74 -49.47 30.61
CA GLY A 41 -57.93 -49.74 31.40
C GLY A 41 -59.22 -49.98 30.59
N SER A 42 -59.18 -49.90 29.26
CA SER A 42 -60.36 -50.11 28.41
C SER A 42 -60.86 -51.57 28.33
N ASN A 43 -60.02 -52.54 28.73
CA ASN A 43 -60.22 -53.99 28.60
C ASN A 43 -60.61 -54.48 27.19
N LYS A 44 -60.23 -53.72 26.15
CA LYS A 44 -60.45 -54.06 24.73
C LYS A 44 -59.13 -54.40 24.05
N ALA A 45 -59.15 -55.32 23.10
CA ALA A 45 -58.02 -55.56 22.22
C ALA A 45 -57.83 -54.35 21.28
N ALA A 46 -56.62 -53.79 21.22
CA ALA A 46 -56.27 -52.78 20.23
C ALA A 46 -56.14 -53.40 18.83
N THR A 47 -56.34 -52.61 17.78
CA THR A 47 -56.00 -53.01 16.40
C THR A 47 -54.65 -52.46 15.98
N GLU A 48 -54.04 -53.07 14.96
CA GLU A 48 -52.80 -52.59 14.34
C GLU A 48 -52.93 -51.14 13.85
N ALA A 49 -54.08 -50.75 13.30
CA ALA A 49 -54.37 -49.39 12.88
C ALA A 49 -54.41 -48.37 14.06
N GLN A 50 -54.84 -48.78 15.26
CA GLN A 50 -54.72 -47.94 16.46
C GLN A 50 -53.27 -47.81 16.93
N LEU A 51 -52.48 -48.88 16.80
CA LEU A 51 -51.07 -48.91 17.18
C LEU A 51 -50.24 -48.02 16.24
N ASP A 52 -50.42 -48.12 14.93
CA ASP A 52 -49.81 -47.24 13.93
C ASP A 52 -50.22 -45.78 14.14
N ALA A 53 -51.51 -45.48 14.32
CA ALA A 53 -51.95 -44.12 14.63
C ALA A 53 -51.32 -43.55 15.92
N THR A 54 -50.97 -44.40 16.89
CA THR A 54 -50.23 -43.99 18.10
C THR A 54 -48.77 -43.65 17.78
N GLN A 55 -48.14 -44.44 16.93
CA GLN A 55 -46.76 -44.27 16.49
C GLN A 55 -46.60 -43.05 15.55
N VAL A 56 -47.56 -42.80 14.66
CA VAL A 56 -47.65 -41.59 13.85
C VAL A 56 -47.80 -40.35 14.72
N ASN A 57 -48.60 -40.40 15.79
CA ASN A 57 -48.69 -39.30 16.76
C ASN A 57 -47.36 -39.10 17.52
N LEU A 58 -46.68 -40.17 17.94
CA LEU A 58 -45.35 -40.07 18.57
C LEU A 58 -44.30 -39.47 17.61
N LYS A 59 -44.26 -39.94 16.37
CA LYS A 59 -43.43 -39.38 15.28
C LYS A 59 -43.66 -37.88 15.13
N ASN A 60 -44.92 -37.44 15.10
CA ASN A 60 -45.28 -36.02 14.95
C ASN A 60 -44.91 -35.16 16.19
N ILE A 61 -44.92 -35.75 17.40
CA ILE A 61 -44.49 -35.08 18.64
C ILE A 61 -42.96 -34.95 18.71
N LEU A 62 -42.21 -35.96 18.23
CA LEU A 62 -40.75 -35.91 18.14
C LEU A 62 -40.27 -34.96 17.03
N GLY A 63 -40.99 -34.93 15.91
CA GLY A 63 -40.73 -34.04 14.77
C GLY A 63 -39.48 -34.41 13.97
N GLY A 64 -39.07 -33.52 13.07
CA GLY A 64 -37.91 -33.72 12.19
C GLY A 64 -38.00 -35.00 11.35
N GLU A 65 -36.87 -35.64 11.13
CA GLU A 65 -36.73 -36.90 10.38
C GLU A 65 -37.09 -38.14 11.21
N ALA A 66 -38.05 -38.04 12.12
CA ALA A 66 -38.62 -39.18 12.82
C ALA A 66 -39.29 -40.14 11.83
N LYS A 67 -39.08 -41.46 11.98
CA LYS A 67 -39.64 -42.51 11.12
C LYS A 67 -40.50 -43.46 11.94
N ASN A 68 -41.57 -44.01 11.36
CA ASN A 68 -42.23 -45.22 11.86
C ASN A 68 -41.95 -46.34 10.87
N GLU A 69 -41.16 -47.33 11.27
CA GLU A 69 -40.83 -48.49 10.44
C GLU A 69 -41.41 -49.74 11.10
N ASN A 70 -42.49 -50.26 10.51
CA ASN A 70 -43.17 -51.51 10.90
C ASN A 70 -43.49 -51.64 12.41
N GLY A 71 -43.79 -50.52 13.06
CA GLY A 71 -44.14 -50.46 14.49
C GLY A 71 -43.05 -49.88 15.40
N ASN A 72 -41.85 -49.59 14.87
CA ASN A 72 -40.76 -48.98 15.61
C ASN A 72 -40.61 -47.50 15.24
N VAL A 73 -40.75 -46.60 16.21
CA VAL A 73 -40.51 -45.17 16.01
C VAL A 73 -39.05 -44.86 16.31
N SER A 74 -38.30 -44.43 15.28
CA SER A 74 -36.90 -44.03 15.37
C SER A 74 -36.72 -42.56 15.04
N THR A 75 -35.60 -41.98 15.49
CA THR A 75 -35.14 -40.65 15.09
C THR A 75 -33.64 -40.69 14.85
N GLU A 76 -33.15 -40.02 13.82
CA GLU A 76 -31.71 -39.96 13.49
C GLU A 76 -31.08 -38.59 13.81
N ASP A 77 -31.88 -37.53 13.82
CA ASP A 77 -31.42 -36.17 14.11
C ASP A 77 -32.54 -35.33 14.77
N ILE A 78 -32.63 -35.37 16.11
CA ILE A 78 -33.58 -34.53 16.83
C ILE A 78 -33.06 -33.08 16.85
N GLY A 79 -33.67 -32.23 16.02
CA GLY A 79 -33.48 -30.77 16.05
C GLY A 79 -32.15 -30.27 15.44
N GLY A 80 -31.53 -31.05 14.54
CA GLY A 80 -30.26 -30.66 13.92
C GLY A 80 -29.04 -30.85 14.84
N THR A 81 -29.12 -31.80 15.77
CA THR A 81 -28.07 -32.12 16.75
C THR A 81 -27.23 -33.34 16.37
N GLY A 82 -27.70 -34.18 15.43
CA GLY A 82 -27.11 -35.48 15.08
C GLY A 82 -27.41 -36.60 16.10
N GLU A 83 -28.32 -36.34 17.07
CA GLU A 83 -28.61 -37.25 18.18
C GLU A 83 -29.96 -37.94 18.01
N ASN A 84 -30.01 -39.23 18.39
CA ASN A 84 -31.15 -40.12 18.17
C ASN A 84 -32.20 -40.13 19.30
N ASN A 85 -32.05 -39.25 20.30
CA ASN A 85 -32.98 -39.14 21.42
C ASN A 85 -32.92 -37.75 22.09
N ILE A 86 -34.00 -37.37 22.79
CA ILE A 86 -34.16 -36.03 23.36
C ILE A 86 -33.10 -35.69 24.43
N HIS A 87 -32.66 -36.68 25.21
CA HIS A 87 -31.69 -36.44 26.29
C HIS A 87 -30.32 -36.08 25.72
N ASP A 88 -29.82 -36.88 24.78
CA ASP A 88 -28.53 -36.61 24.15
C ASP A 88 -28.57 -35.37 23.23
N ALA A 89 -29.69 -35.10 22.55
CA ALA A 89 -29.89 -33.85 21.81
C ALA A 89 -29.75 -32.60 22.70
N ILE A 90 -30.43 -32.57 23.87
CA ILE A 90 -30.32 -31.47 24.85
C ILE A 90 -28.90 -31.37 25.42
N LYS A 91 -28.26 -32.51 25.67
CA LYS A 91 -26.88 -32.62 26.18
C LYS A 91 -25.85 -32.15 25.14
N SER A 92 -26.07 -32.38 23.85
CA SER A 92 -25.26 -31.89 22.73
C SER A 92 -25.37 -30.36 22.58
N VAL A 93 -26.59 -29.81 22.71
CA VAL A 93 -26.80 -28.35 22.79
C VAL A 93 -26.10 -27.75 24.01
N LYS A 94 -26.24 -28.36 25.20
CA LYS A 94 -25.54 -27.89 26.41
C LYS A 94 -24.02 -27.94 26.25
N ALA A 95 -23.48 -29.07 25.78
CA ALA A 95 -22.05 -29.23 25.56
C ALA A 95 -21.50 -28.21 24.54
N THR A 96 -22.31 -27.80 23.57
CA THR A 96 -21.92 -26.75 22.61
C THR A 96 -21.97 -25.35 23.22
N ALA A 97 -22.97 -25.02 24.06
CA ALA A 97 -22.97 -23.78 24.83
C ALA A 97 -21.79 -23.73 25.86
N ASP A 98 -21.48 -24.87 26.49
CA ASP A 98 -20.39 -25.01 27.46
C ASP A 98 -19.00 -24.77 26.85
N LYS A 99 -18.82 -24.91 25.52
CA LYS A 99 -17.54 -24.66 24.82
C LYS A 99 -17.01 -23.25 25.11
N GLY A 100 -17.88 -22.24 25.17
CA GLY A 100 -17.45 -20.85 25.25
C GLY A 100 -16.59 -20.46 24.05
N TRP A 101 -15.60 -19.58 24.23
CA TRP A 101 -14.59 -19.25 23.23
C TRP A 101 -13.22 -19.20 23.88
N ASN A 102 -12.18 -19.48 23.09
CA ASN A 102 -10.80 -19.51 23.57
C ASN A 102 -10.10 -18.19 23.27
N LEU A 103 -9.22 -17.74 24.15
CA LEU A 103 -8.50 -16.48 24.06
C LEU A 103 -6.99 -16.71 24.20
N ASN A 104 -6.22 -16.24 23.20
CA ASN A 104 -4.75 -16.22 23.23
C ASN A 104 -4.27 -14.80 22.90
N ALA A 105 -3.19 -14.37 23.57
CA ALA A 105 -2.42 -13.20 23.17
C ALA A 105 -1.13 -13.63 22.43
N ASN A 106 -0.74 -12.88 21.40
CA ASN A 106 0.40 -13.21 20.52
C ASN A 106 0.38 -14.69 20.06
N ASP A 107 1.46 -15.44 20.33
CA ASP A 107 1.65 -16.86 20.07
C ASP A 107 1.75 -17.67 21.40
N GLU A 108 0.99 -17.26 22.43
CA GLU A 108 0.86 -18.03 23.68
C GLU A 108 0.41 -19.48 23.40
N THR A 109 1.13 -20.47 23.92
CA THR A 109 0.93 -21.90 23.63
C THR A 109 -0.32 -22.51 24.26
N SER A 110 -1.02 -21.76 25.10
CA SER A 110 -2.19 -22.20 25.87
C SER A 110 -3.26 -21.11 25.82
N SER A 111 -4.51 -21.50 25.56
CA SER A 111 -5.66 -20.59 25.52
C SER A 111 -6.33 -20.47 26.88
N GLU A 112 -6.77 -19.27 27.25
CA GLU A 112 -7.73 -19.08 28.33
C GLU A 112 -9.16 -19.32 27.81
N LYS A 113 -10.01 -20.02 28.59
CA LYS A 113 -11.36 -20.40 28.14
C LYS A 113 -12.41 -19.45 28.72
N ILE A 114 -12.99 -18.61 27.87
CA ILE A 114 -14.03 -17.65 28.23
C ILE A 114 -15.41 -18.31 28.07
N ALA A 115 -16.14 -18.50 29.17
CA ALA A 115 -17.49 -19.08 29.18
C ALA A 115 -18.59 -18.04 28.91
N ALA A 116 -19.81 -18.54 28.70
CA ALA A 116 -20.98 -17.69 28.52
C ALA A 116 -21.32 -16.93 29.82
N GLY A 117 -21.09 -15.61 29.83
CA GLY A 117 -21.29 -14.73 30.98
C GLY A 117 -20.00 -14.12 31.55
N ASP A 118 -18.83 -14.63 31.15
CA ASP A 118 -17.54 -14.12 31.62
C ASP A 118 -17.21 -12.74 31.03
N THR A 119 -16.38 -11.97 31.74
CA THR A 119 -15.99 -10.60 31.36
C THR A 119 -14.51 -10.54 30.98
N VAL A 120 -14.22 -10.20 29.72
CA VAL A 120 -12.85 -9.98 29.24
C VAL A 120 -12.50 -8.50 29.34
N THR A 121 -11.54 -8.17 30.19
CA THR A 121 -11.06 -6.80 30.42
C THR A 121 -9.88 -6.48 29.50
N PHE A 122 -9.97 -5.42 28.70
CA PHE A 122 -8.79 -4.87 28.03
C PHE A 122 -8.06 -3.92 28.99
N LYS A 123 -6.81 -4.23 29.31
CA LYS A 123 -5.96 -3.48 30.24
C LYS A 123 -4.89 -2.71 29.48
N GLU A 124 -4.69 -1.45 29.86
CA GLU A 124 -3.58 -0.65 29.37
C GLU A 124 -2.23 -1.16 29.91
N GLY A 125 -1.29 -1.37 29.00
CA GLY A 125 0.12 -1.59 29.28
C GLY A 125 0.94 -0.31 29.12
N LYS A 126 2.27 -0.42 29.13
CA LYS A 126 3.14 0.76 29.02
C LYS A 126 2.94 1.49 27.68
N ASN A 127 2.87 2.82 27.73
CA ASN A 127 2.73 3.74 26.59
C ASN A 127 1.46 3.53 25.73
N VAL A 128 0.47 2.77 26.23
CA VAL A 128 -0.82 2.53 25.58
C VAL A 128 -1.94 3.03 26.47
N LYS A 129 -3.04 3.45 25.85
CA LYS A 129 -4.25 3.99 26.47
C LYS A 129 -5.44 3.22 25.93
N VAL A 130 -6.24 2.61 26.80
CA VAL A 130 -7.40 1.78 26.39
C VAL A 130 -8.69 2.46 26.81
N SER A 131 -9.65 2.56 25.90
CA SER A 131 -10.97 3.15 26.18
C SER A 131 -12.09 2.38 25.48
N ARG A 132 -13.33 2.52 25.98
CA ARG A 132 -14.53 1.91 25.39
C ARG A 132 -15.59 2.95 25.11
N ASN A 133 -16.13 2.95 23.90
CA ASN A 133 -17.36 3.68 23.56
C ASN A 133 -18.39 2.70 22.97
N GLY A 134 -19.49 2.49 23.69
CA GLY A 134 -20.51 1.51 23.31
C GLY A 134 -19.94 0.10 23.15
N LYS A 135 -19.90 -0.39 21.90
CA LYS A 135 -19.36 -1.70 21.51
C LYS A 135 -17.89 -1.65 21.06
N SER A 136 -17.32 -0.47 20.81
CA SER A 136 -15.96 -0.32 20.31
C SER A 136 -14.96 -0.20 21.46
N ILE A 137 -13.84 -0.91 21.35
CA ILE A 137 -12.64 -0.72 22.18
C ILE A 137 -11.63 0.03 21.33
N THR A 138 -11.18 1.20 21.80
CA THR A 138 -10.12 1.97 21.14
C THR A 138 -8.83 1.80 21.92
N ILE A 139 -7.81 1.28 21.25
CA ILE A 139 -6.44 1.14 21.74
C ILE A 139 -5.63 2.25 21.05
N ALA A 140 -5.09 3.17 21.83
CA ALA A 140 -4.28 4.29 21.35
C ALA A 140 -2.92 4.31 22.03
N THR A 141 -1.97 5.08 21.50
CA THR A 141 -0.79 5.48 22.28
C THR A 141 -1.20 6.37 23.45
N SER A 142 -0.47 6.31 24.55
CA SER A 142 -0.53 7.36 25.58
C SER A 142 -0.08 8.70 24.98
N ASP A 143 -0.58 9.81 25.54
CA ASP A 143 -0.17 11.16 25.11
C ASP A 143 1.30 11.44 25.48
N ASP A 144 1.73 10.98 26.67
CA ASP A 144 3.12 10.89 27.11
C ASP A 144 3.63 9.44 27.02
N VAL A 145 4.82 9.22 26.43
CA VAL A 145 5.38 7.88 26.21
C VAL A 145 6.85 7.77 26.64
N SER A 146 7.24 6.60 27.14
CA SER A 146 8.59 6.33 27.65
C SER A 146 9.17 5.04 27.05
N PHE A 147 10.18 5.17 26.20
CA PHE A 147 10.93 4.05 25.62
C PHE A 147 12.33 3.95 26.25
N LYS A 148 13.01 2.82 26.02
CA LYS A 148 14.44 2.65 26.30
C LYS A 148 15.26 3.02 25.07
N THR A 149 14.85 2.52 23.90
CA THR A 149 15.39 2.93 22.60
C THR A 149 14.28 3.13 21.58
N VAL A 150 14.50 4.03 20.62
CA VAL A 150 13.66 4.20 19.43
C VAL A 150 14.57 4.17 18.20
N THR A 151 14.41 3.13 17.38
CA THR A 151 15.15 2.91 16.14
C THR A 151 14.27 3.33 14.95
N VAL A 152 14.82 4.19 14.09
CA VAL A 152 14.12 4.82 12.98
C VAL A 152 15.00 4.75 11.72
N GLY A 153 14.92 3.63 11.01
CA GLY A 153 15.95 3.24 10.04
C GLY A 153 17.33 3.14 10.70
N ASP A 154 18.31 3.87 10.17
CA ASP A 154 19.67 3.97 10.74
C ASP A 154 19.79 4.97 11.91
N SER A 155 18.73 5.71 12.25
CA SER A 155 18.71 6.63 13.40
C SER A 155 18.31 5.91 14.69
N VAL A 156 19.06 6.09 15.78
CA VAL A 156 18.80 5.44 17.08
C VAL A 156 18.82 6.48 18.20
N LEU A 157 17.67 6.65 18.86
CA LEU A 157 17.51 7.46 20.06
C LEU A 157 17.60 6.56 21.30
N THR A 158 18.44 6.94 22.27
CA THR A 158 18.60 6.26 23.56
C THR A 158 18.64 7.26 24.72
N ASP A 159 18.80 6.74 25.94
CA ASP A 159 19.12 7.48 27.16
C ASP A 159 20.33 8.44 27.05
N ASN A 160 21.26 8.16 26.13
CA ASN A 160 22.45 8.98 25.90
C ASN A 160 22.23 10.10 24.86
N GLY A 161 21.11 10.08 24.13
CA GLY A 161 20.78 11.02 23.04
C GLY A 161 20.53 10.32 21.70
N LEU A 162 20.61 11.07 20.60
CA LEU A 162 20.40 10.55 19.24
C LEU A 162 21.74 10.23 18.56
N THR A 163 21.82 9.10 17.86
CA THR A 163 22.83 8.82 16.83
C THR A 163 22.15 8.62 15.47
N VAL A 164 22.70 9.20 14.42
CA VAL A 164 22.30 9.00 13.02
C VAL A 164 23.37 8.17 12.31
N GLY A 165 23.02 6.97 11.87
CA GLY A 165 23.92 6.01 11.24
C GLY A 165 24.30 6.36 9.80
N ASN A 166 25.19 5.53 9.22
CA ASN A 166 25.67 5.60 7.83
C ASN A 166 26.29 6.94 7.34
N GLY A 167 26.86 7.73 8.24
CA GLY A 167 27.93 8.65 7.85
C GLY A 167 29.15 7.89 7.30
N LYS A 168 30.01 8.57 6.53
CA LYS A 168 31.08 7.95 5.71
C LYS A 168 31.85 6.85 6.48
N ALA A 169 31.53 5.59 6.16
CA ALA A 169 31.89 4.33 6.85
C ALA A 169 32.65 4.49 8.18
N GLY A 170 31.92 4.39 9.30
CA GLY A 170 32.49 4.49 10.66
C GLY A 170 32.49 5.90 11.27
N LYS A 171 31.85 6.88 10.61
CA LYS A 171 31.74 8.28 11.07
C LYS A 171 30.28 8.71 11.29
N PRO A 172 29.56 8.12 12.27
CA PRO A 172 28.20 8.52 12.60
C PRO A 172 28.15 9.97 13.11
N VAL A 173 26.96 10.55 13.08
CA VAL A 173 26.69 11.88 13.63
C VAL A 173 25.80 11.69 14.86
N SER A 174 26.16 12.27 16.00
CA SER A 174 25.39 12.12 17.24
C SER A 174 25.21 13.42 17.99
N LEU A 175 24.06 13.54 18.67
CA LEU A 175 23.72 14.61 19.59
C LEU A 175 23.44 13.95 20.94
N THR A 176 24.41 14.03 21.85
CA THR A 176 24.36 13.38 23.16
C THR A 176 24.33 14.40 24.29
N LYS A 177 24.26 13.91 25.53
CA LYS A 177 24.49 14.73 26.75
C LYS A 177 25.82 15.51 26.74
N ASP A 178 26.80 15.12 25.92
CA ASP A 178 28.12 15.75 25.79
C ASP A 178 28.19 16.76 24.63
N GLY A 179 27.08 16.93 23.89
CA GLY A 179 26.95 17.87 22.77
C GLY A 179 26.81 17.19 21.40
N LEU A 180 27.06 17.97 20.35
CA LEU A 180 27.05 17.51 18.96
C LEU A 180 28.43 17.00 18.54
N ASN A 181 28.51 15.71 18.19
CA ASN A 181 29.65 15.14 17.47
C ASN A 181 29.28 14.93 16.00
N ASN A 182 29.91 15.68 15.10
CA ASN A 182 29.64 15.60 13.66
C ASN A 182 30.39 14.45 12.94
N GLY A 183 31.02 13.51 13.66
CA GLY A 183 31.78 12.38 13.10
C GLY A 183 33.08 12.77 12.37
N GLY A 184 33.47 14.05 12.43
CA GLY A 184 34.45 14.63 11.52
C GLY A 184 33.96 14.73 10.07
N ASN A 185 32.64 14.75 9.85
CA ASN A 185 32.03 15.23 8.61
C ASN A 185 32.05 16.77 8.60
N LYS A 186 31.76 17.39 7.45
CA LYS A 186 31.67 18.86 7.33
C LYS A 186 30.37 19.37 7.96
N ILE A 187 30.43 20.46 8.72
CA ILE A 187 29.23 21.24 9.08
C ILE A 187 28.95 22.21 7.91
N ALA A 188 27.74 22.18 7.38
CA ALA A 188 27.33 22.93 6.20
C ALA A 188 26.42 24.13 6.53
N ASN A 189 26.47 25.15 5.68
CA ASN A 189 25.57 26.32 5.70
C ASN A 189 25.50 27.02 7.07
N VAL A 190 26.66 27.24 7.69
CA VAL A 190 26.80 28.05 8.91
C VAL A 190 26.91 29.53 8.50
N ALA A 191 26.04 30.38 9.05
CA ALA A 191 26.11 31.83 8.91
C ALA A 191 27.46 32.40 9.42
N ALA A 192 27.70 33.69 9.20
CA ALA A 192 28.75 34.37 9.95
C ALA A 192 28.34 34.47 11.42
N GLY A 193 29.23 34.09 12.34
CA GLY A 193 29.06 34.37 13.77
C GLY A 193 29.14 35.87 14.05
N GLU A 194 28.26 36.39 14.91
CA GLU A 194 28.16 37.80 15.29
C GLU A 194 28.50 38.02 16.77
N ALA A 195 28.16 37.05 17.63
CA ALA A 195 28.50 37.02 19.04
C ALA A 195 29.76 36.19 19.29
N ASP A 196 30.47 36.48 20.39
CA ASP A 196 31.73 35.84 20.78
C ASP A 196 31.68 34.30 20.87
N THR A 197 30.50 33.75 21.17
CA THR A 197 30.22 32.31 21.29
C THR A 197 29.63 31.70 20.01
N ASP A 198 29.55 32.42 18.90
CA ASP A 198 29.11 31.86 17.63
C ASP A 198 30.24 31.12 16.92
N ALA A 199 29.90 30.04 16.20
CA ALA A 199 30.81 29.31 15.34
C ALA A 199 31.36 30.21 14.21
N VAL A 200 32.68 30.16 14.00
CA VAL A 200 33.34 30.83 12.88
C VAL A 200 33.22 29.99 11.61
N ASN A 201 32.72 30.59 10.54
CA ASN A 201 32.72 29.95 9.23
C ASN A 201 34.01 30.25 8.43
N VAL A 202 34.25 29.49 7.36
CA VAL A 202 35.47 29.61 6.53
C VAL A 202 35.60 30.98 5.85
N ALA A 203 34.50 31.71 5.62
CA ALA A 203 34.56 33.06 5.05
C ALA A 203 35.09 34.08 6.07
N GLN A 204 34.67 33.97 7.34
CA GLN A 204 35.22 34.79 8.43
C GLN A 204 36.71 34.51 8.66
N LEU A 205 37.12 33.23 8.66
CA LEU A 205 38.53 32.85 8.76
C LEU A 205 39.36 33.42 7.60
N LYS A 206 38.85 33.35 6.36
CA LYS A 206 39.49 33.97 5.20
C LYS A 206 39.58 35.51 5.31
N ALA A 207 38.54 36.17 5.83
CA ALA A 207 38.54 37.61 6.03
C ALA A 207 39.56 38.05 7.09
N ALA A 208 39.73 37.28 8.17
CA ALA A 208 40.78 37.50 9.17
C ALA A 208 42.18 37.25 8.58
N ALA A 209 42.37 36.16 7.82
CA ALA A 209 43.64 35.85 7.16
C ALA A 209 44.03 36.92 6.11
N ALA A 210 43.07 37.51 5.40
CA ALA A 210 43.33 38.64 4.51
C ALA A 210 43.77 39.90 5.28
N LYS A 211 43.19 40.18 6.45
CA LYS A 211 43.65 41.28 7.33
C LYS A 211 45.02 41.02 7.95
N ALA A 212 45.51 39.77 7.96
CA ALA A 212 46.82 39.40 8.48
C ALA A 212 48.00 39.68 7.50
N THR A 213 47.75 40.23 6.31
CA THR A 213 48.81 40.44 5.31
C THR A 213 49.56 41.76 5.49
N SER A 214 50.89 41.68 5.67
CA SER A 214 51.78 42.85 5.66
C SER A 214 52.04 43.33 4.23
N LYS A 215 51.70 44.59 3.94
CA LYS A 215 52.03 45.26 2.68
C LYS A 215 53.39 45.96 2.79
N VAL A 216 54.34 45.60 1.92
CA VAL A 216 55.66 46.27 1.82
C VAL A 216 55.76 46.93 0.46
N GLU A 217 55.89 48.25 0.42
CA GLU A 217 56.04 49.03 -0.81
C GLU A 217 57.45 49.59 -0.93
N SER A 218 57.99 49.61 -2.15
CA SER A 218 59.23 50.32 -2.42
C SER A 218 58.95 51.81 -2.61
N GLY A 219 59.43 52.63 -1.67
CA GLY A 219 59.18 54.08 -1.67
C GLY A 219 59.90 54.86 -2.78
N ASN A 220 60.85 54.25 -3.49
CA ASN A 220 61.49 54.83 -4.67
C ASN A 220 62.15 53.74 -5.54
N GLY A 221 62.53 54.09 -6.77
CA GLY A 221 63.14 53.15 -7.73
C GLY A 221 64.53 52.61 -7.37
N ASN A 222 65.10 52.99 -6.22
CA ASN A 222 66.42 52.54 -5.77
C ASN A 222 66.35 51.41 -4.73
N ILE A 223 65.16 51.09 -4.23
CA ILE A 223 64.94 49.94 -3.34
C ILE A 223 64.21 48.83 -4.13
N VAL A 224 64.73 47.62 -4.04
CA VAL A 224 64.12 46.40 -4.58
C VAL A 224 63.52 45.62 -3.42
N VAL A 225 62.22 45.33 -3.53
CA VAL A 225 61.47 44.49 -2.58
C VAL A 225 61.05 43.22 -3.33
N THR A 226 61.71 42.11 -3.02
CA THR A 226 61.41 40.81 -3.65
C THR A 226 60.64 39.94 -2.65
N PRO A 227 59.37 39.58 -2.94
CA PRO A 227 58.63 38.61 -2.14
C PRO A 227 59.11 37.19 -2.45
N GLU A 228 59.23 36.37 -1.41
CA GLU A 228 59.60 34.96 -1.46
C GLU A 228 58.66 34.19 -0.55
N GLN A 229 57.92 33.21 -1.08
CA GLN A 229 56.97 32.44 -0.27
C GLN A 229 57.69 31.29 0.45
N ASN A 230 57.53 31.26 1.76
CA ASN A 230 58.06 30.24 2.65
C ASN A 230 57.21 28.97 2.58
N ALA A 231 57.77 27.82 3.00
CA ALA A 231 57.07 26.53 2.95
C ALA A 231 55.84 26.43 3.89
N ASP A 232 55.71 27.33 4.86
CA ASP A 232 54.53 27.48 5.72
C ASP A 232 53.43 28.38 5.10
N GLY A 233 53.65 28.90 3.89
CA GLY A 233 52.75 29.78 3.16
C GLY A 233 52.93 31.27 3.45
N SER A 234 53.73 31.66 4.45
CA SER A 234 54.06 33.06 4.74
C SER A 234 55.00 33.66 3.68
N THR A 235 55.13 34.99 3.63
CA THR A 235 55.97 35.69 2.64
C THR A 235 57.12 36.42 3.32
N THR A 236 58.35 36.03 3.00
CA THR A 236 59.57 36.78 3.31
C THR A 236 59.73 37.89 2.28
N TYR A 237 59.82 39.15 2.74
CA TYR A 237 60.16 40.28 1.87
C TYR A 237 61.66 40.58 1.97
N LYS A 238 62.42 40.17 0.95
CA LYS A 238 63.85 40.50 0.82
C LYS A 238 63.97 41.93 0.30
N VAL A 239 64.54 42.83 1.11
CA VAL A 239 64.72 44.25 0.77
C VAL A 239 66.20 44.54 0.54
N ALA A 240 66.54 45.13 -0.60
CA ALA A 240 67.91 45.49 -0.97
C ALA A 240 67.95 46.78 -1.79
N THR A 241 69.13 47.41 -1.92
CA THR A 241 69.34 48.49 -2.89
C THR A 241 69.46 47.94 -4.30
N ALA A 242 68.93 48.67 -5.29
CA ALA A 242 69.07 48.33 -6.71
C ALA A 242 70.54 48.38 -7.15
N PRO A 243 71.00 47.49 -8.06
CA PRO A 243 72.38 47.53 -8.58
C PRO A 243 72.72 48.84 -9.30
N ASN A 244 71.73 49.48 -9.92
CA ASN A 244 71.84 50.79 -10.56
C ASN A 244 71.01 51.79 -9.77
N LEU A 245 71.66 52.71 -9.05
CA LEU A 245 71.01 53.78 -8.30
C LEU A 245 70.66 54.95 -9.24
N LYS A 246 69.39 55.37 -9.26
CA LYS A 246 68.96 56.63 -9.87
C LYS A 246 69.16 57.77 -8.86
N ALA A 247 70.09 58.66 -9.14
CA ALA A 247 70.30 59.90 -8.43
C ALA A 247 70.60 61.01 -9.47
N ASP A 248 70.20 62.24 -9.17
CA ASP A 248 70.28 63.35 -10.14
C ASP A 248 71.72 63.82 -10.40
N SER A 249 72.63 63.58 -9.44
CA SER A 249 74.08 63.74 -9.62
C SER A 249 74.91 62.88 -8.67
N PHE A 250 76.13 62.56 -9.10
CA PHE A 250 77.24 62.05 -8.29
C PHE A 250 78.44 62.99 -8.47
N ALA A 251 79.11 63.37 -7.38
CA ALA A 251 80.26 64.28 -7.40
C ALA A 251 81.48 63.62 -6.71
N ALA A 252 82.64 63.72 -7.36
CA ALA A 252 83.91 63.19 -6.87
C ALA A 252 85.05 64.14 -7.27
N GLY A 253 85.44 65.04 -6.36
CA GLY A 253 86.32 66.16 -6.68
C GLY A 253 85.73 67.06 -7.77
N ASP A 254 86.57 67.51 -8.70
CA ASP A 254 86.16 68.34 -9.85
C ASP A 254 85.38 67.59 -10.95
N THR A 255 85.07 66.31 -10.72
CA THR A 255 84.24 65.50 -11.64
C THR A 255 82.80 65.42 -11.13
N VAL A 256 81.87 65.87 -11.97
CA VAL A 256 80.42 65.73 -11.75
C VAL A 256 79.84 64.86 -12.85
N VAL A 257 79.11 63.82 -12.44
CA VAL A 257 78.28 62.98 -13.32
C VAL A 257 76.82 63.28 -12.99
N ASN A 258 76.08 63.81 -13.95
CA ASN A 258 74.67 64.20 -13.78
C ASN A 258 73.88 64.00 -15.08
N ASN A 259 72.64 64.49 -15.12
CA ASN A 259 71.76 64.40 -16.30
C ASN A 259 72.23 65.20 -17.52
N ASP A 260 73.22 66.10 -17.36
CA ASP A 260 73.85 66.86 -18.44
C ASP A 260 75.05 66.10 -19.04
N GLY A 261 75.60 65.11 -18.32
CA GLY A 261 76.65 64.21 -18.77
C GLY A 261 77.80 64.08 -17.75
N VAL A 262 79.04 64.12 -18.24
CA VAL A 262 80.26 64.09 -17.41
C VAL A 262 81.04 65.40 -17.63
N LYS A 263 81.17 66.21 -16.57
CA LYS A 263 82.00 67.42 -16.56
C LYS A 263 83.28 67.18 -15.74
N VAL A 264 84.43 67.57 -16.29
CA VAL A 264 85.75 67.51 -15.63
C VAL A 264 86.40 68.89 -15.73
N GLY A 265 86.21 69.72 -14.71
CA GLY A 265 86.52 71.15 -14.80
C GLY A 265 85.81 71.86 -15.97
N ASP A 266 86.29 73.04 -16.38
CA ASP A 266 85.57 73.88 -17.36
C ASP A 266 85.94 73.66 -18.84
N LYS A 267 86.89 72.75 -19.14
CA LYS A 267 87.42 72.56 -20.51
C LYS A 267 87.03 71.25 -21.19
N VAL A 268 86.55 70.28 -20.42
CA VAL A 268 86.14 68.96 -20.92
C VAL A 268 84.73 68.66 -20.42
N ALA A 269 83.79 68.55 -21.35
CA ALA A 269 82.44 68.11 -21.10
C ALA A 269 82.07 67.04 -22.13
N LEU A 270 81.61 65.89 -21.64
CA LEU A 270 80.95 64.86 -22.44
C LEU A 270 79.44 64.99 -22.17
N GLY A 271 78.75 65.74 -23.02
CA GLY A 271 77.34 66.08 -22.85
C GLY A 271 76.42 65.35 -23.83
N ARG A 272 75.14 65.71 -23.79
CA ARG A 272 74.10 65.16 -24.70
C ARG A 272 74.38 65.48 -26.18
N ASP A 273 74.98 66.64 -26.43
CA ASP A 273 75.42 67.08 -27.76
C ASP A 273 76.75 66.44 -28.19
N GLY A 274 77.37 65.62 -27.33
CA GLY A 274 78.60 64.88 -27.60
C GLY A 274 79.83 65.38 -26.82
N LEU A 275 81.03 65.10 -27.36
CA LEU A 275 82.29 65.47 -26.71
C LEU A 275 82.72 66.89 -27.13
N LYS A 276 82.90 67.76 -26.13
CA LYS A 276 83.48 69.09 -26.29
C LYS A 276 84.83 69.19 -25.57
N ALA A 277 85.87 69.45 -26.34
CA ALA A 277 87.24 69.62 -25.87
C ALA A 277 87.84 70.88 -26.51
N GLY A 278 87.56 72.03 -25.90
CA GLY A 278 87.83 73.35 -26.52
C GLY A 278 86.99 73.57 -27.78
N ASP A 279 87.65 73.92 -28.89
CA ASP A 279 87.00 74.26 -30.17
C ASP A 279 86.56 73.05 -30.99
N VAL A 280 87.05 71.84 -30.65
CA VAL A 280 86.66 70.60 -31.34
C VAL A 280 85.40 70.04 -30.69
N ASN A 281 84.38 69.77 -31.51
CA ASN A 281 83.10 69.22 -31.08
C ASN A 281 82.79 67.97 -31.92
N ILE A 282 82.62 66.82 -31.27
CA ILE A 282 82.16 65.58 -31.91
C ILE A 282 80.71 65.39 -31.46
N THR A 283 79.75 65.50 -32.40
CA THR A 283 78.32 65.59 -32.11
C THR A 283 77.51 64.53 -32.86
N ALA A 284 76.20 64.44 -32.59
CA ALA A 284 75.29 63.57 -33.32
C ALA A 284 75.18 63.94 -34.82
N ASP A 285 75.34 65.23 -35.15
CA ASP A 285 75.37 65.74 -36.53
C ASP A 285 76.72 65.49 -37.24
N GLY A 286 77.71 64.94 -36.53
CA GLY A 286 79.02 64.56 -37.05
C GLY A 286 80.20 65.28 -36.40
N ILE A 287 81.33 65.32 -37.09
CA ILE A 287 82.58 65.91 -36.60
C ILE A 287 82.67 67.37 -37.03
N ASN A 288 82.45 68.30 -36.11
CA ASN A 288 82.86 69.69 -36.31
C ASN A 288 84.33 69.84 -35.91
N ALA A 289 85.21 69.74 -36.90
CA ALA A 289 86.65 69.84 -36.72
C ALA A 289 87.16 71.27 -36.43
N GLY A 290 86.30 72.29 -36.28
CA GLY A 290 86.70 73.65 -35.96
C GLY A 290 87.58 74.28 -37.05
N ASN A 291 87.11 74.25 -38.30
CA ASN A 291 87.86 74.68 -39.50
C ASN A 291 89.24 74.01 -39.65
N LYS A 292 89.33 72.69 -39.38
CA LYS A 292 90.48 71.83 -39.72
C LYS A 292 90.05 70.80 -40.77
N ALA A 293 90.99 70.34 -41.59
CA ALA A 293 90.71 69.37 -42.66
C ALA A 293 90.43 67.96 -42.11
N ILE A 294 89.51 67.23 -42.75
CA ILE A 294 89.22 65.81 -42.48
C ILE A 294 89.75 64.98 -43.65
N SER A 295 90.80 64.20 -43.41
CA SER A 295 91.40 63.30 -44.40
C SER A 295 90.97 61.84 -44.20
N ASN A 296 91.03 61.04 -45.28
CA ASN A 296 90.76 59.59 -45.29
C ASN A 296 89.28 59.17 -45.13
N VAL A 297 88.37 59.77 -45.90
CA VAL A 297 86.97 59.29 -46.04
C VAL A 297 86.88 58.23 -47.16
N ALA A 298 86.12 57.16 -46.94
CA ALA A 298 85.98 56.02 -47.86
C ALA A 298 84.65 56.03 -48.64
N GLU A 299 84.46 55.05 -49.54
CA GLU A 299 83.16 54.82 -50.21
C GLU A 299 82.04 54.50 -49.19
N GLY A 300 80.99 55.32 -49.24
CA GLY A 300 79.86 55.30 -48.32
C GLY A 300 78.84 54.23 -48.68
N LYS A 301 79.12 52.98 -48.31
CA LYS A 301 78.35 51.77 -48.66
C LYS A 301 76.90 51.76 -48.16
N LYS A 302 76.50 52.71 -47.32
CA LYS A 302 75.12 52.99 -46.90
C LYS A 302 74.72 54.39 -47.34
N ASP A 303 73.44 54.61 -47.62
CA ASP A 303 72.92 55.87 -48.17
C ASP A 303 73.12 57.11 -47.26
N THR A 304 73.44 56.89 -45.97
CA THR A 304 73.72 57.91 -44.96
C THR A 304 75.21 58.08 -44.62
N ASP A 305 76.09 57.24 -45.18
CA ASP A 305 77.53 57.47 -45.07
C ASP A 305 77.89 58.76 -45.84
N ALA A 306 79.11 59.29 -45.63
CA ALA A 306 79.60 60.42 -46.44
C ALA A 306 79.82 59.97 -47.89
N VAL A 307 78.78 60.07 -48.71
CA VAL A 307 78.77 59.60 -50.11
C VAL A 307 79.90 60.25 -50.91
N ASN A 308 80.87 59.44 -51.32
CA ASN A 308 81.74 59.83 -52.41
C ASN A 308 80.94 59.87 -53.73
N VAL A 309 81.52 60.43 -54.78
CA VAL A 309 80.83 60.78 -56.03
C VAL A 309 80.31 59.54 -56.83
N ALA A 310 80.60 58.31 -56.41
CA ALA A 310 80.32 57.12 -57.20
C ALA A 310 78.86 56.59 -57.13
N GLN A 311 78.18 56.70 -55.98
CA GLN A 311 77.18 55.67 -55.60
C GLN A 311 75.69 55.96 -55.92
N LEU A 312 75.30 57.21 -56.20
CA LEU A 312 73.89 57.66 -56.25
C LEU A 312 73.00 57.04 -57.37
N LYS A 313 73.48 56.07 -58.16
CA LYS A 313 72.94 55.74 -59.50
C LYS A 313 72.07 54.47 -59.61
N ALA A 314 71.57 53.87 -58.52
CA ALA A 314 71.25 52.42 -58.53
C ALA A 314 69.82 51.88 -58.16
N ALA A 315 68.91 52.61 -57.49
CA ALA A 315 68.01 51.95 -56.50
C ALA A 315 66.52 51.60 -56.81
N ALA A 316 65.86 52.04 -57.90
CA ALA A 316 64.38 52.07 -57.97
C ALA A 316 63.67 50.76 -58.48
N ALA A 317 62.82 50.10 -57.65
CA ALA A 317 62.39 48.67 -57.79
C ALA A 317 60.86 48.32 -57.83
N LYS A 318 60.38 47.20 -57.20
CA LYS A 318 59.17 46.39 -57.56
C LYS A 318 58.46 45.69 -56.36
N ALA A 319 57.13 45.40 -56.39
CA ALA A 319 56.38 44.59 -55.37
C ALA A 319 54.90 44.14 -55.73
N THR A 320 54.28 43.23 -54.91
CA THR A 320 52.81 42.93 -54.55
C THR A 320 51.87 41.85 -55.23
N SER A 321 50.80 41.32 -54.51
CA SER A 321 49.70 40.33 -54.93
C SER A 321 48.55 39.98 -53.88
N LYS A 322 47.40 39.25 -54.18
CA LYS A 322 46.34 38.72 -53.19
C LYS A 322 45.36 37.49 -53.51
N VAL A 323 44.06 37.40 -53.02
CA VAL A 323 43.29 36.17 -52.49
C VAL A 323 41.79 35.86 -53.02
N GLU A 324 40.74 35.43 -52.22
CA GLU A 324 39.63 34.40 -52.51
C GLU A 324 38.11 34.63 -51.99
N SER A 325 37.11 33.77 -52.41
CA SER A 325 35.70 33.37 -51.92
C SER A 325 34.41 34.29 -51.99
N GLY A 326 33.10 33.92 -51.79
CA GLY A 326 32.27 32.69 -51.41
C GLY A 326 30.69 32.89 -51.20
N ASN A 327 29.79 31.86 -51.00
CA ASN A 327 28.27 31.92 -51.07
C ASN A 327 27.35 31.40 -49.89
N GLY A 328 26.25 32.14 -49.59
CA GLY A 328 24.97 31.63 -49.05
C GLY A 328 24.91 31.31 -47.54
N ASN A 329 25.31 30.10 -47.16
CA ASN A 329 25.50 29.72 -45.75
C ASN A 329 26.87 30.19 -45.22
N ILE A 330 27.73 30.71 -46.11
CA ILE A 330 29.02 31.38 -45.88
C ILE A 330 29.04 32.68 -46.69
N VAL A 331 29.70 33.75 -46.22
CA VAL A 331 29.85 35.02 -46.96
C VAL A 331 31.31 35.45 -46.95
N VAL A 332 31.88 35.88 -48.09
CA VAL A 332 33.23 36.48 -48.22
C VAL A 332 33.24 37.63 -49.23
N THR A 333 34.10 38.66 -49.06
CA THR A 333 34.19 39.79 -50.03
C THR A 333 35.56 40.51 -50.02
N PRO A 334 36.11 40.88 -51.20
CA PRO A 334 37.32 41.73 -51.31
C PRO A 334 37.18 43.13 -51.94
N GLU A 335 38.24 43.93 -51.79
CA GLU A 335 38.37 45.31 -52.30
C GLU A 335 39.85 45.67 -52.60
N GLN A 336 40.13 46.50 -53.63
CA GLN A 336 41.48 46.91 -54.05
C GLN A 336 41.66 48.45 -54.08
N ASN A 337 42.82 48.91 -53.61
CA ASN A 337 43.19 50.32 -53.44
C ASN A 337 43.93 50.90 -54.66
N ALA A 338 43.85 52.23 -54.81
CA ALA A 338 44.52 52.98 -55.89
C ALA A 338 46.07 53.02 -55.79
N ASP A 339 46.65 52.53 -54.69
CA ASP A 339 48.10 52.39 -54.48
C ASP A 339 48.67 51.03 -54.94
N GLY A 340 47.80 50.08 -55.31
CA GLY A 340 48.15 48.71 -55.71
C GLY A 340 47.90 47.61 -54.66
N SER A 341 47.30 47.91 -53.51
CA SER A 341 47.06 46.94 -52.39
C SER A 341 45.60 46.43 -52.28
N THR A 342 45.31 45.35 -51.50
CA THR A 342 44.00 44.63 -51.50
C THR A 342 43.56 44.07 -50.12
N THR A 343 42.25 43.86 -49.86
CA THR A 343 41.62 43.50 -48.54
C THR A 343 40.48 42.45 -48.66
N TYR A 344 40.15 41.65 -47.60
CA TYR A 344 39.17 40.50 -47.58
C TYR A 344 38.51 40.24 -46.17
N LYS A 345 37.29 39.63 -46.03
CA LYS A 345 36.55 39.24 -44.75
C LYS A 345 35.55 38.03 -44.88
N VAL A 346 35.12 37.31 -43.80
CA VAL A 346 34.31 36.02 -43.82
C VAL A 346 33.25 35.81 -42.66
N ALA A 347 32.06 35.16 -42.86
CA ALA A 347 31.08 34.67 -41.81
C ALA A 347 29.96 33.64 -42.24
N THR A 348 29.09 33.11 -41.33
CA THR A 348 27.93 32.16 -41.54
C THR A 348 26.55 32.66 -41.01
N ALA A 349 25.43 31.93 -41.20
CA ALA A 349 24.04 32.31 -40.84
C ALA A 349 23.22 31.27 -40.00
N PRO A 350 22.12 31.65 -39.28
CA PRO A 350 21.54 30.83 -38.19
C PRO A 350 20.29 29.97 -38.46
N ASP A 351 19.39 30.36 -39.38
CA ASP A 351 18.13 29.63 -39.65
C ASP A 351 18.17 28.95 -41.03
N LEU A 352 17.81 27.66 -41.11
CA LEU A 352 17.67 26.93 -42.38
C LEU A 352 16.20 26.81 -42.81
N LYS A 353 15.90 27.21 -44.05
CA LYS A 353 14.62 26.94 -44.72
C LYS A 353 14.75 25.77 -45.68
N ALA A 354 13.84 24.82 -45.61
CA ALA A 354 13.69 23.71 -46.56
C ALA A 354 12.23 23.27 -46.62
N ASP A 355 11.72 22.97 -47.83
CA ASP A 355 10.30 22.68 -48.06
C ASP A 355 9.91 21.21 -47.78
N SER A 356 10.89 20.33 -47.61
CA SER A 356 10.74 18.98 -47.06
C SER A 356 12.05 18.52 -46.44
N LEU A 357 12.00 17.55 -45.51
CA LEU A 357 13.20 16.95 -44.92
C LEU A 357 13.16 15.43 -45.12
N THR A 358 14.14 14.92 -45.88
CA THR A 358 14.26 13.49 -46.22
C THR A 358 15.45 12.89 -45.48
N THR A 359 15.20 11.86 -44.67
CA THR A 359 16.24 11.13 -43.93
C THR A 359 16.08 9.62 -44.16
N GLY A 360 16.68 9.12 -45.23
CA GLY A 360 16.45 7.76 -45.73
C GLY A 360 15.04 7.60 -46.31
N ASP A 361 14.48 6.38 -46.23
CA ASP A 361 13.18 6.01 -46.83
C ASP A 361 11.96 6.57 -46.07
N THR A 362 12.17 7.55 -45.18
CA THR A 362 11.12 8.26 -44.44
C THR A 362 11.06 9.71 -44.90
N VAL A 363 9.90 10.11 -45.41
CA VAL A 363 9.60 11.49 -45.81
C VAL A 363 8.68 12.11 -44.77
N VAL A 364 9.01 13.30 -44.30
CA VAL A 364 8.14 14.15 -43.48
C VAL A 364 7.75 15.37 -44.31
N ASN A 365 6.47 15.46 -44.65
CA ASN A 365 5.86 16.56 -45.39
C ASN A 365 4.42 16.80 -44.89
N ASN A 366 3.62 17.60 -45.59
CA ASN A 366 2.24 17.90 -45.18
C ASN A 366 1.23 16.73 -45.32
N ASP A 367 1.59 15.61 -45.95
CA ASP A 367 0.67 14.49 -46.21
C ASP A 367 0.63 13.45 -45.09
N GLY A 368 1.62 13.47 -44.17
CA GLY A 368 1.72 12.57 -43.03
C GLY A 368 3.13 11.99 -42.84
N VAL A 369 3.20 10.76 -42.32
CA VAL A 369 4.46 10.01 -42.18
C VAL A 369 4.37 8.73 -43.00
N LYS A 370 5.29 8.58 -43.96
CA LYS A 370 5.37 7.42 -44.83
C LYS A 370 6.74 6.74 -44.68
N VAL A 371 6.75 5.43 -44.45
CA VAL A 371 7.96 4.62 -44.26
C VAL A 371 8.03 3.60 -45.40
N GLY A 372 8.70 3.97 -46.50
CA GLY A 372 8.63 3.23 -47.76
C GLY A 372 7.19 3.11 -48.29
N ASP A 373 6.85 1.94 -48.83
CA ASP A 373 5.53 1.65 -49.46
C ASP A 373 4.70 0.59 -48.72
N LYS A 374 4.99 0.29 -47.44
CA LYS A 374 4.40 -0.88 -46.74
C LYS A 374 3.58 -0.59 -45.49
N VAL A 375 3.79 0.57 -44.85
CA VAL A 375 2.98 1.07 -43.73
C VAL A 375 2.84 2.56 -43.92
N ALA A 376 1.62 3.07 -43.84
CA ALA A 376 1.32 4.48 -44.00
C ALA A 376 0.31 4.91 -42.94
N LEU A 377 0.61 6.03 -42.28
CA LEU A 377 -0.34 6.76 -41.45
C LEU A 377 -0.67 8.07 -42.18
N THR A 378 -1.80 8.06 -42.88
CA THR A 378 -2.32 9.21 -43.62
C THR A 378 -3.58 9.74 -42.93
N LYS A 379 -4.12 10.85 -43.46
CA LYS A 379 -5.42 11.40 -43.03
C LYS A 379 -6.61 10.44 -43.17
N ASP A 380 -6.49 9.35 -43.93
CA ASP A 380 -7.59 8.43 -44.26
C ASP A 380 -7.57 7.11 -43.46
N GLY A 381 -6.52 6.87 -42.66
CA GLY A 381 -6.42 5.68 -41.80
C GLY A 381 -5.01 5.07 -41.72
N LEU A 382 -4.94 3.89 -41.11
CA LEU A 382 -3.73 3.08 -40.98
C LEU A 382 -3.78 1.87 -41.91
N ASP A 383 -2.86 1.80 -42.87
CA ASP A 383 -2.54 0.53 -43.54
C ASP A 383 -1.39 -0.15 -42.80
N ASN A 384 -1.65 -1.37 -42.31
CA ASN A 384 -0.72 -2.20 -41.54
C ASN A 384 -0.06 -3.32 -42.38
N GLY A 385 -0.23 -3.32 -43.71
CA GLY A 385 0.51 -4.18 -44.64
C GLY A 385 0.33 -5.68 -44.44
N GLY A 386 -0.80 -6.12 -43.88
CA GLY A 386 -1.10 -7.54 -43.61
C GLY A 386 -0.53 -8.12 -42.31
N ASN A 387 0.06 -7.31 -41.43
CA ASN A 387 0.59 -7.78 -40.15
C ASN A 387 -0.53 -8.08 -39.12
N LYS A 388 -0.30 -9.07 -38.24
CA LYS A 388 -1.24 -9.41 -37.15
C LYS A 388 -1.50 -8.20 -36.24
N VAL A 389 -2.75 -7.74 -36.16
CA VAL A 389 -3.17 -6.76 -35.16
C VAL A 389 -3.51 -7.49 -33.86
N ALA A 390 -2.62 -7.43 -32.86
CA ALA A 390 -2.91 -7.89 -31.51
C ALA A 390 -3.70 -6.81 -30.74
N ASN A 391 -4.44 -7.23 -29.70
CA ASN A 391 -5.17 -6.36 -28.78
C ASN A 391 -6.36 -5.58 -29.40
N VAL A 392 -7.26 -6.26 -30.12
CA VAL A 392 -8.50 -5.66 -30.66
C VAL A 392 -9.75 -6.12 -29.89
N ALA A 393 -10.74 -5.22 -29.81
CA ALA A 393 -11.99 -5.41 -29.07
C ALA A 393 -12.94 -6.43 -29.75
N ALA A 394 -14.18 -6.52 -29.26
CA ALA A 394 -15.25 -7.29 -29.90
C ALA A 394 -16.10 -6.33 -30.74
N GLY A 395 -16.04 -6.49 -32.06
CA GLY A 395 -16.82 -5.71 -33.02
C GLY A 395 -18.34 -5.91 -32.95
N GLU A 396 -19.05 -4.84 -33.26
CA GLU A 396 -20.52 -4.76 -33.30
C GLU A 396 -21.06 -4.44 -34.70
N ALA A 397 -20.25 -3.80 -35.56
CA ALA A 397 -20.48 -3.69 -37.00
C ALA A 397 -19.72 -4.79 -37.77
N ASP A 398 -20.21 -5.16 -38.98
CA ASP A 398 -19.54 -6.11 -39.88
C ASP A 398 -18.11 -5.70 -40.29
N THR A 399 -17.78 -4.42 -40.12
CA THR A 399 -16.46 -3.82 -40.42
C THR A 399 -15.49 -3.82 -39.22
N ASP A 400 -15.97 -4.12 -38.02
CA ASP A 400 -15.14 -4.17 -36.83
C ASP A 400 -14.40 -5.51 -36.74
N ALA A 401 -13.14 -5.49 -36.32
CA ALA A 401 -12.45 -6.72 -35.94
C ALA A 401 -13.08 -7.27 -34.64
N VAL A 402 -13.42 -8.57 -34.65
CA VAL A 402 -14.28 -9.18 -33.63
C VAL A 402 -13.69 -10.50 -33.15
N ASN A 403 -13.86 -10.78 -31.86
CA ASN A 403 -12.94 -11.63 -31.09
C ASN A 403 -13.61 -12.85 -30.42
N VAL A 404 -12.90 -13.46 -29.47
CA VAL A 404 -13.28 -14.66 -28.69
C VAL A 404 -14.72 -14.65 -28.15
N ALA A 405 -15.33 -13.47 -27.94
CA ALA A 405 -16.74 -13.35 -27.56
C ALA A 405 -17.70 -14.10 -28.52
N GLN A 406 -17.52 -13.99 -29.84
CA GLN A 406 -18.39 -14.63 -30.84
C GLN A 406 -18.37 -16.15 -30.80
N LEU A 407 -17.26 -16.77 -30.37
CA LEU A 407 -17.12 -18.23 -30.36
C LEU A 407 -18.16 -18.92 -29.44
N LYS A 408 -18.73 -18.17 -28.48
CA LYS A 408 -19.85 -18.65 -27.65
C LYS A 408 -21.16 -18.88 -28.42
N ALA A 409 -21.30 -18.35 -29.64
CA ALA A 409 -22.43 -18.66 -30.53
C ALA A 409 -22.48 -20.15 -30.95
N ALA A 410 -21.43 -20.94 -30.72
CA ALA A 410 -21.41 -22.38 -30.98
C ALA A 410 -22.28 -23.22 -29.99
N ALA A 411 -22.82 -22.63 -28.92
CA ALA A 411 -23.42 -23.34 -27.79
C ALA A 411 -24.86 -23.90 -28.01
N ALA A 412 -25.24 -24.30 -29.23
CA ALA A 412 -26.65 -24.44 -29.63
C ALA A 412 -27.03 -25.71 -30.46
N LYS A 413 -26.46 -26.90 -30.19
CA LYS A 413 -26.73 -28.13 -30.98
C LYS A 413 -26.73 -29.48 -30.19
N ALA A 414 -27.77 -29.81 -29.41
CA ALA A 414 -27.98 -31.15 -28.78
C ALA A 414 -29.47 -31.44 -28.41
N THR A 415 -29.95 -32.72 -28.51
CA THR A 415 -31.40 -33.11 -28.56
C THR A 415 -31.76 -34.54 -28.01
N SER A 416 -33.06 -34.95 -28.04
CA SER A 416 -33.68 -36.13 -27.32
C SER A 416 -34.60 -37.09 -28.17
N LYS A 417 -35.25 -38.16 -27.61
CA LYS A 417 -35.97 -39.28 -28.32
C LYS A 417 -37.21 -39.93 -27.59
N VAL A 418 -38.18 -40.56 -28.31
CA VAL A 418 -39.36 -41.39 -27.84
C VAL A 418 -39.76 -42.56 -28.81
N GLU A 419 -40.48 -43.64 -28.39
CA GLU A 419 -40.97 -44.83 -29.19
C GLU A 419 -42.38 -45.40 -28.80
N SER A 420 -42.90 -46.47 -29.46
CA SER A 420 -44.28 -47.04 -29.33
C SER A 420 -44.36 -48.61 -29.34
N GLY A 421 -45.49 -49.21 -28.92
CA GLY A 421 -45.57 -50.60 -28.41
C GLY A 421 -46.40 -51.69 -29.14
N ASN A 422 -47.71 -51.50 -29.46
CA ASN A 422 -48.51 -52.55 -30.12
C ASN A 422 -49.71 -52.02 -30.95
N GLY A 423 -50.21 -52.84 -31.87
CA GLY A 423 -51.01 -52.45 -33.05
C GLY A 423 -52.41 -51.86 -32.82
N ASN A 424 -52.87 -51.73 -31.57
CA ASN A 424 -54.11 -51.01 -31.24
C ASN A 424 -53.86 -49.54 -30.88
N ILE A 425 -52.59 -49.07 -30.91
CA ILE A 425 -52.14 -47.71 -30.54
C ILE A 425 -51.30 -47.09 -31.66
N VAL A 426 -51.48 -45.78 -31.91
CA VAL A 426 -50.78 -44.99 -32.95
C VAL A 426 -50.04 -43.81 -32.32
N VAL A 427 -48.85 -43.46 -32.83
CA VAL A 427 -48.01 -42.32 -32.37
C VAL A 427 -47.41 -41.57 -33.58
N THR A 428 -47.35 -40.23 -33.53
CA THR A 428 -46.78 -39.39 -34.62
C THR A 428 -45.93 -38.21 -34.11
N PRO A 429 -44.76 -37.93 -34.73
CA PRO A 429 -43.93 -36.75 -34.43
C PRO A 429 -44.17 -35.55 -35.38
N GLU A 430 -43.81 -34.35 -34.93
CA GLU A 430 -43.95 -33.08 -35.67
C GLU A 430 -42.78 -32.14 -35.31
N GLN A 431 -42.20 -31.41 -36.28
CA GLN A 431 -41.03 -30.54 -36.07
C GLN A 431 -41.44 -29.05 -36.13
N ASN A 432 -40.98 -28.28 -35.15
CA ASN A 432 -41.23 -26.85 -35.03
C ASN A 432 -40.22 -26.04 -35.84
N ALA A 433 -40.63 -24.86 -36.32
CA ALA A 433 -39.80 -23.98 -37.16
C ALA A 433 -38.57 -23.37 -36.43
N ASP A 434 -38.47 -23.53 -35.11
CA ASP A 434 -37.33 -23.13 -34.28
C ASP A 434 -36.24 -24.23 -34.15
N GLY A 435 -36.50 -25.43 -34.65
CA GLY A 435 -35.59 -26.59 -34.54
C GLY A 435 -35.96 -27.62 -33.47
N SER A 436 -37.05 -27.44 -32.72
CA SER A 436 -37.55 -28.40 -31.70
C SER A 436 -38.59 -29.40 -32.25
N THR A 437 -39.01 -30.40 -31.45
CA THR A 437 -39.92 -31.50 -31.89
C THR A 437 -40.99 -31.89 -30.85
N THR A 438 -42.15 -32.36 -31.34
CA THR A 438 -43.39 -32.67 -30.59
C THR A 438 -43.96 -34.05 -30.98
N TYR A 439 -44.77 -34.71 -30.12
CA TYR A 439 -45.37 -36.05 -30.34
C TYR A 439 -46.86 -36.15 -29.91
N LYS A 440 -47.70 -37.00 -30.54
CA LYS A 440 -49.16 -37.22 -30.27
C LYS A 440 -49.57 -38.71 -30.33
N VAL A 441 -50.69 -39.16 -29.69
CA VAL A 441 -51.07 -40.60 -29.47
C VAL A 441 -52.60 -40.88 -29.53
N ALA A 442 -53.07 -42.05 -30.04
CA ALA A 442 -54.50 -42.50 -30.05
C ALA A 442 -54.74 -44.05 -30.22
N THR A 443 -56.00 -44.53 -30.09
CA THR A 443 -56.44 -45.95 -30.21
C THR A 443 -57.14 -46.32 -31.54
N ALA A 444 -57.12 -47.61 -31.93
CA ALA A 444 -57.73 -48.14 -33.17
C ALA A 444 -59.28 -48.33 -33.12
N PRO A 445 -60.03 -48.21 -34.25
CA PRO A 445 -61.50 -48.27 -34.24
C PRO A 445 -62.20 -49.64 -34.25
N ASP A 446 -61.55 -50.73 -34.70
CA ASP A 446 -62.18 -52.05 -34.91
C ASP A 446 -61.70 -53.12 -33.91
N LEU A 447 -62.62 -53.99 -33.47
CA LEU A 447 -62.38 -55.16 -32.61
C LEU A 447 -63.10 -56.39 -33.19
N LYS A 448 -62.54 -57.61 -33.05
CA LYS A 448 -63.00 -58.82 -33.76
C LYS A 448 -63.22 -60.05 -32.83
N ALA A 449 -64.44 -60.61 -32.83
CA ALA A 449 -64.81 -61.93 -32.29
C ALA A 449 -66.24 -62.32 -32.73
N ASP A 450 -66.52 -63.61 -33.00
CA ASP A 450 -67.68 -64.00 -33.83
C ASP A 450 -68.76 -64.95 -33.23
N SER A 451 -68.54 -65.70 -32.14
CA SER A 451 -69.60 -66.58 -31.55
C SER A 451 -69.34 -67.03 -30.11
N LEU A 452 -70.34 -67.67 -29.47
CA LEU A 452 -70.23 -68.24 -28.11
C LEU A 452 -71.19 -69.43 -27.90
N THR A 453 -70.77 -70.67 -28.13
CA THR A 453 -71.68 -71.85 -28.19
C THR A 453 -71.17 -73.07 -27.40
N THR A 454 -72.02 -73.74 -26.60
CA THR A 454 -71.64 -74.94 -25.81
C THR A 454 -72.81 -75.92 -25.54
N GLY A 455 -72.79 -77.11 -26.18
CA GLY A 455 -73.63 -78.28 -25.83
C GLY A 455 -74.94 -78.43 -26.64
N ASP A 456 -75.86 -79.27 -26.15
CA ASP A 456 -77.25 -79.44 -26.65
C ASP A 456 -78.12 -78.22 -26.27
N THR A 457 -77.56 -77.05 -26.50
CA THR A 457 -77.79 -75.80 -25.78
C THR A 457 -77.19 -74.72 -26.66
N VAL A 458 -78.03 -74.02 -27.40
CA VAL A 458 -77.55 -73.13 -28.45
C VAL A 458 -77.61 -71.69 -27.94
N VAL A 459 -76.45 -71.12 -27.58
CA VAL A 459 -76.31 -69.66 -27.40
C VAL A 459 -75.94 -69.04 -28.75
N ASN A 460 -76.74 -69.40 -29.75
CA ASN A 460 -77.09 -68.51 -30.85
C ASN A 460 -78.16 -67.52 -30.32
N ASN A 461 -78.99 -66.96 -31.21
CA ASN A 461 -80.08 -66.07 -30.81
C ASN A 461 -81.26 -66.74 -30.06
N ASP A 462 -81.31 -68.07 -29.92
CA ASP A 462 -82.54 -68.81 -29.58
C ASP A 462 -82.54 -69.58 -28.24
N GLY A 463 -81.37 -69.91 -27.67
CA GLY A 463 -81.22 -70.48 -26.32
C GLY A 463 -81.23 -72.03 -26.21
N VAL A 464 -81.31 -72.55 -24.98
CA VAL A 464 -81.54 -74.00 -24.76
C VAL A 464 -82.96 -74.34 -25.21
N LYS A 465 -83.09 -75.31 -26.12
CA LYS A 465 -84.39 -75.68 -26.70
C LYS A 465 -84.44 -77.18 -26.99
N VAL A 466 -85.35 -77.90 -26.31
CA VAL A 466 -85.49 -79.36 -26.40
C VAL A 466 -86.83 -79.72 -27.06
N GLY A 467 -86.96 -79.33 -28.34
CA GLY A 467 -88.22 -79.41 -29.07
C GLY A 467 -89.24 -78.34 -28.65
N ASP A 468 -90.52 -78.60 -28.94
CA ASP A 468 -91.53 -77.53 -29.10
C ASP A 468 -92.68 -77.55 -28.07
N LYS A 469 -92.57 -78.33 -26.99
CA LYS A 469 -93.56 -78.35 -25.88
C LYS A 469 -92.91 -78.28 -24.51
N VAL A 470 -91.79 -78.99 -24.34
CA VAL A 470 -90.87 -78.82 -23.23
C VAL A 470 -89.77 -77.88 -23.67
N ALA A 471 -89.98 -76.59 -23.46
CA ALA A 471 -88.89 -75.63 -23.47
C ALA A 471 -88.11 -75.81 -22.16
N LEU A 472 -87.24 -76.83 -22.11
CA LEU A 472 -86.14 -76.84 -21.14
C LEU A 472 -85.13 -75.78 -21.59
N GLY A 473 -85.48 -74.53 -21.32
CA GLY A 473 -84.51 -73.45 -21.27
C GLY A 473 -83.49 -73.70 -20.16
N LYS A 474 -82.59 -72.75 -19.96
CA LYS A 474 -81.92 -72.54 -18.67
C LYS A 474 -82.90 -72.38 -17.47
N ASP A 475 -84.20 -72.23 -17.75
CA ASP A 475 -85.27 -71.88 -16.81
C ASP A 475 -86.23 -73.05 -16.44
N GLY A 476 -85.85 -74.31 -16.69
CA GLY A 476 -86.57 -75.50 -16.18
C GLY A 476 -87.73 -76.03 -17.03
N LEU A 477 -88.46 -77.04 -16.52
CA LEU A 477 -89.48 -77.79 -17.27
C LEU A 477 -90.76 -76.96 -17.44
N LYS A 478 -90.93 -76.38 -18.63
CA LYS A 478 -92.21 -75.83 -19.07
C LYS A 478 -93.17 -76.94 -19.51
N ALA A 479 -94.34 -77.03 -18.88
CA ALA A 479 -95.38 -78.00 -19.15
C ALA A 479 -96.74 -77.30 -19.35
N GLY A 480 -96.81 -76.43 -20.37
CA GLY A 480 -97.92 -75.50 -20.59
C GLY A 480 -97.82 -74.29 -19.65
N ASP A 481 -98.91 -73.96 -18.96
CA ASP A 481 -98.94 -72.91 -17.93
C ASP A 481 -98.21 -73.30 -16.64
N VAL A 482 -98.07 -74.61 -16.39
CA VAL A 482 -97.36 -75.14 -15.22
C VAL A 482 -95.88 -75.22 -15.55
N ASN A 483 -95.06 -74.53 -14.77
CA ASN A 483 -93.60 -74.58 -14.88
C ASN A 483 -93.08 -75.32 -13.64
N ILE A 484 -92.35 -76.41 -13.83
CA ILE A 484 -91.65 -77.12 -12.76
C ILE A 484 -90.16 -76.85 -12.96
N THR A 485 -89.64 -75.87 -12.24
CA THR A 485 -88.24 -75.45 -12.33
C THR A 485 -87.44 -76.06 -11.18
N ALA A 486 -86.14 -75.79 -11.10
CA ALA A 486 -85.35 -76.16 -9.91
C ALA A 486 -85.86 -75.46 -8.64
N ASP A 487 -86.57 -74.33 -8.79
CA ASP A 487 -87.17 -73.52 -7.74
C ASP A 487 -88.53 -74.07 -7.25
N GLY A 488 -89.03 -75.15 -7.87
CA GLY A 488 -90.27 -75.82 -7.51
C GLY A 488 -91.41 -75.64 -8.52
N ILE A 489 -92.65 -75.66 -8.04
CA ILE A 489 -93.86 -75.72 -8.87
C ILE A 489 -94.49 -74.32 -8.99
N ASN A 490 -94.35 -73.69 -10.15
CA ASN A 490 -95.26 -72.63 -10.59
C ASN A 490 -96.53 -73.29 -11.15
N ALA A 491 -97.62 -73.23 -10.39
CA ALA A 491 -98.90 -73.84 -10.75
C ALA A 491 -99.71 -73.05 -11.81
N GLY A 492 -99.16 -72.00 -12.44
CA GLY A 492 -99.85 -71.25 -13.50
C GLY A 492 -101.11 -70.53 -13.03
N ASN A 493 -101.03 -69.81 -11.90
CA ASN A 493 -102.13 -69.13 -11.22
C ASN A 493 -103.33 -70.03 -10.83
N LYS A 494 -103.12 -71.35 -10.65
CA LYS A 494 -104.12 -72.27 -10.11
C LYS A 494 -103.95 -72.40 -8.59
N ALA A 495 -105.06 -72.52 -7.86
CA ALA A 495 -105.03 -72.64 -6.40
C ALA A 495 -104.50 -74.01 -5.94
N ILE A 496 -103.59 -74.02 -4.97
CA ILE A 496 -103.01 -75.25 -4.40
C ILE A 496 -103.74 -75.56 -3.08
N SER A 497 -104.79 -76.38 -3.16
CA SER A 497 -105.56 -76.85 -2.00
C SER A 497 -104.88 -78.02 -1.27
N ASN A 498 -105.28 -78.26 -0.01
CA ASN A 498 -104.84 -79.38 0.84
C ASN A 498 -103.35 -79.38 1.25
N VAL A 499 -102.71 -78.20 1.30
CA VAL A 499 -101.37 -78.03 1.89
C VAL A 499 -101.47 -78.06 3.41
N ALA A 500 -100.88 -79.09 4.04
CA ALA A 500 -100.78 -79.21 5.49
C ALA A 500 -99.91 -78.10 6.11
N GLU A 501 -100.00 -77.87 7.42
CA GLU A 501 -99.08 -76.93 8.06
C GLU A 501 -97.62 -77.43 7.96
N GLY A 502 -96.76 -76.61 7.34
CA GLY A 502 -95.33 -76.88 7.20
C GLY A 502 -94.62 -76.97 8.55
N LYS A 503 -93.68 -77.91 8.68
CA LYS A 503 -92.97 -78.25 9.91
C LYS A 503 -91.44 -78.12 9.81
N LYS A 504 -90.93 -77.91 8.60
CA LYS A 504 -89.56 -77.48 8.30
C LYS A 504 -89.60 -76.12 7.61
N ASP A 505 -88.51 -75.38 7.72
CA ASP A 505 -88.38 -74.01 7.17
C ASP A 505 -88.52 -73.95 5.63
N THR A 506 -88.44 -75.10 4.95
CA THR A 506 -88.57 -75.27 3.50
C THR A 506 -89.96 -75.74 3.04
N ASP A 507 -90.89 -76.00 3.96
CA ASP A 507 -92.22 -76.51 3.61
C ASP A 507 -93.13 -75.37 3.12
N ALA A 508 -94.05 -75.67 2.19
CA ALA A 508 -95.02 -74.69 1.70
C ALA A 508 -95.98 -74.26 2.81
N VAL A 509 -95.84 -73.03 3.31
CA VAL A 509 -96.70 -72.50 4.38
C VAL A 509 -98.11 -72.18 3.87
N ASN A 510 -99.13 -72.58 4.63
CA ASN A 510 -100.51 -72.16 4.36
C ASN A 510 -100.82 -70.80 5.01
N VAL A 511 -101.93 -70.17 4.59
CA VAL A 511 -102.35 -68.82 5.05
C VAL A 511 -102.52 -68.75 6.58
N GLY A 512 -102.88 -69.86 7.23
CA GLY A 512 -102.99 -69.95 8.69
C GLY A 512 -101.64 -69.80 9.41
N GLN A 513 -100.54 -70.19 8.77
CA GLN A 513 -99.18 -70.02 9.32
C GLN A 513 -98.64 -68.60 9.08
N LEU A 514 -98.82 -68.07 7.86
CA LEU A 514 -98.35 -66.73 7.50
C LEU A 514 -98.95 -65.65 8.42
N ASN A 515 -100.27 -65.68 8.64
CA ASN A 515 -100.95 -64.71 9.52
C ASN A 515 -100.46 -64.74 10.97
N ARG A 516 -99.91 -65.87 11.46
CA ARG A 516 -99.33 -65.98 12.80
C ARG A 516 -97.90 -65.42 12.87
N LEU A 517 -97.12 -65.51 11.79
CA LEU A 517 -95.80 -64.90 11.66
C LEU A 517 -95.87 -63.37 11.50
N THR A 518 -96.78 -62.86 10.67
CA THR A 518 -96.97 -61.41 10.46
C THR A 518 -97.36 -60.67 11.75
N ALA A 519 -98.02 -61.35 12.69
CA ALA A 519 -98.36 -60.78 14.00
C ALA A 519 -97.15 -60.64 14.95
N ALA A 520 -96.07 -61.40 14.75
CA ALA A 520 -94.90 -61.43 15.64
C ALA A 520 -93.74 -60.51 15.17
N ALA A 521 -93.73 -60.10 13.90
CA ALA A 521 -92.62 -59.36 13.30
C ALA A 521 -92.66 -57.84 13.61
N LYS A 522 -92.50 -57.46 14.88
CA LYS A 522 -92.29 -56.07 15.32
C LYS A 522 -91.04 -55.95 16.18
N THR A 523 -90.12 -55.08 15.76
CA THR A 523 -88.95 -54.67 16.54
C THR A 523 -89.06 -53.20 16.94
N GLU A 524 -88.62 -52.90 18.15
CA GLU A 524 -88.59 -51.56 18.74
C GLU A 524 -87.13 -51.08 18.83
N VAL A 525 -86.91 -49.77 18.65
CA VAL A 525 -85.57 -49.17 18.62
C VAL A 525 -85.58 -47.89 19.45
N GLU A 526 -85.21 -48.01 20.72
CA GLU A 526 -85.01 -46.85 21.60
C GLU A 526 -83.70 -46.11 21.27
N ALA A 527 -83.69 -44.79 21.50
CA ALA A 527 -82.52 -43.95 21.28
C ALA A 527 -81.55 -44.04 22.47
N GLY A 528 -80.39 -44.69 22.28
CA GLY A 528 -79.29 -44.67 23.26
C GLY A 528 -78.67 -43.28 23.42
N THR A 529 -78.03 -43.03 24.56
CA THR A 529 -77.59 -41.70 25.03
C THR A 529 -76.65 -40.90 24.11
N ASN A 530 -76.02 -41.51 23.10
CA ASN A 530 -75.13 -40.84 22.14
C ASN A 530 -75.74 -40.70 20.73
N ILE A 531 -77.03 -41.02 20.57
CA ILE A 531 -77.78 -40.87 19.30
C ILE A 531 -78.55 -39.55 19.32
N ALA A 532 -78.35 -38.71 18.30
CA ALA A 532 -78.98 -37.40 18.21
C ALA A 532 -80.36 -37.43 17.55
N SER A 533 -80.62 -38.41 16.67
CA SER A 533 -81.96 -38.75 16.22
C SER A 533 -82.04 -40.18 15.70
N VAL A 534 -83.17 -40.84 15.96
CA VAL A 534 -83.65 -41.99 15.20
C VAL A 534 -84.84 -41.50 14.38
N SER A 535 -84.66 -41.32 13.08
CA SER A 535 -85.75 -40.95 12.17
C SER A 535 -86.23 -42.16 11.39
N SER A 536 -87.53 -42.25 11.10
CA SER A 536 -88.10 -43.34 10.32
C SER A 536 -88.73 -42.83 9.03
N LYS A 537 -88.69 -43.67 8.00
CA LYS A 537 -89.47 -43.49 6.76
C LYS A 537 -90.03 -44.82 6.30
N GLN A 538 -91.10 -44.79 5.50
CA GLN A 538 -91.56 -45.98 4.81
C GLN A 538 -90.66 -46.25 3.59
N GLY A 539 -90.17 -47.48 3.46
CA GLY A 539 -89.49 -47.96 2.26
C GLY A 539 -90.49 -48.25 1.13
N ALA A 540 -89.98 -48.40 -0.09
CA ALA A 540 -90.81 -48.62 -1.28
C ALA A 540 -91.69 -49.89 -1.21
N ASN A 541 -91.36 -50.84 -0.33
CA ASN A 541 -92.08 -52.10 -0.14
C ASN A 541 -92.93 -52.08 1.15
N GLY A 542 -93.23 -50.90 1.70
CA GLY A 542 -94.12 -50.70 2.84
C GLY A 542 -93.46 -50.83 4.23
N GLN A 543 -92.20 -51.26 4.30
CA GLN A 543 -91.47 -51.50 5.55
C GLN A 543 -90.95 -50.22 6.23
N THR A 544 -90.88 -50.18 7.55
CA THR A 544 -90.26 -49.07 8.30
C THR A 544 -88.74 -49.15 8.23
N VAL A 545 -88.09 -48.11 7.69
CA VAL A 545 -86.63 -47.97 7.65
C VAL A 545 -86.20 -46.91 8.65
N TYR A 546 -85.45 -47.32 9.68
CA TYR A 546 -84.86 -46.42 10.67
C TYR A 546 -83.49 -45.92 10.21
N THR A 547 -83.25 -44.61 10.35
CA THR A 547 -81.96 -43.95 10.14
C THR A 547 -81.48 -43.43 11.50
N VAL A 548 -80.37 -43.97 11.98
CA VAL A 548 -79.81 -43.70 13.31
C VAL A 548 -78.61 -42.76 13.16
N ASN A 549 -78.77 -41.50 13.55
CA ASN A 549 -77.73 -40.47 13.42
C ASN A 549 -77.05 -40.23 14.77
N ALA A 550 -75.76 -40.55 14.88
CA ALA A 550 -74.92 -40.15 16.01
C ALA A 550 -74.34 -38.75 15.76
N ASP A 551 -74.41 -37.85 16.75
CA ASP A 551 -73.91 -36.47 16.65
C ASP A 551 -73.25 -36.00 17.96
N GLY A 552 -72.67 -36.95 18.71
CA GLY A 552 -72.19 -36.76 20.08
C GLY A 552 -70.74 -37.19 20.27
N ALA A 553 -69.79 -36.39 19.80
CA ALA A 553 -68.36 -36.54 20.11
C ALA A 553 -67.80 -35.20 20.61
N SER A 554 -67.40 -35.18 21.89
CA SER A 554 -66.72 -34.05 22.54
C SER A 554 -65.22 -34.28 22.52
N VAL A 555 -64.48 -33.41 21.82
CA VAL A 555 -63.01 -33.37 21.83
C VAL A 555 -62.60 -31.99 22.29
N SER A 556 -61.94 -31.91 23.44
CA SER A 556 -61.42 -30.67 24.02
C SER A 556 -59.90 -30.69 24.08
N ALA A 557 -59.28 -29.52 23.88
CA ALA A 557 -57.85 -29.37 24.13
C ALA A 557 -57.59 -29.44 25.65
N GLY A 558 -56.73 -30.35 26.09
CA GLY A 558 -56.38 -30.51 27.52
C GLY A 558 -55.56 -29.35 28.10
N SER A 559 -55.05 -28.46 27.25
CA SER A 559 -54.42 -27.18 27.60
C SER A 559 -54.40 -26.24 26.38
N ASP A 560 -54.07 -24.97 26.62
CA ASP A 560 -53.77 -23.93 25.63
C ASP A 560 -52.61 -24.26 24.67
N LYS A 561 -51.80 -25.26 25.00
CA LYS A 561 -50.66 -25.76 24.21
C LYS A 561 -51.08 -26.69 23.06
N ILE A 562 -52.34 -27.14 23.03
CA ILE A 562 -52.91 -27.99 21.99
C ILE A 562 -54.07 -27.27 21.31
N VAL A 563 -54.20 -27.39 20.00
CA VAL A 563 -55.34 -26.90 19.22
C VAL A 563 -56.12 -28.10 18.68
N VAL A 564 -57.44 -28.06 18.84
CA VAL A 564 -58.37 -29.04 18.27
C VAL A 564 -59.29 -28.30 17.30
N THR A 565 -59.16 -28.60 16.01
CA THR A 565 -59.93 -27.94 14.93
C THR A 565 -61.02 -28.87 14.43
N LYS A 566 -62.28 -28.46 14.61
CA LYS A 566 -63.46 -29.22 14.15
C LYS A 566 -63.62 -29.11 12.63
N GLY A 567 -63.59 -30.25 11.93
CA GLY A 567 -63.86 -30.35 10.51
C GLY A 567 -65.33 -30.13 10.14
N LYS A 568 -65.61 -30.13 8.84
CA LYS A 568 -66.99 -30.24 8.34
C LYS A 568 -67.46 -31.70 8.44
N LYS A 569 -68.77 -31.92 8.54
CA LYS A 569 -69.34 -33.27 8.37
C LYS A 569 -69.11 -33.76 6.95
N ASP A 570 -68.75 -35.03 6.81
CA ASP A 570 -68.70 -35.73 5.53
C ASP A 570 -70.09 -36.22 5.09
N ALA A 571 -70.15 -36.93 3.95
CA ALA A 571 -71.38 -37.53 3.43
C ALA A 571 -71.97 -38.66 4.31
N ASN A 572 -71.23 -39.10 5.34
CA ASN A 572 -71.56 -40.16 6.27
C ASN A 572 -71.88 -39.59 7.68
N ASN A 573 -72.02 -38.27 7.81
CA ASN A 573 -72.19 -37.50 9.06
C ASN A 573 -71.00 -37.56 10.05
N VAL A 574 -69.85 -38.12 9.66
CA VAL A 574 -68.66 -38.13 10.50
C VAL A 574 -68.08 -36.71 10.55
N THR A 575 -67.73 -36.25 11.75
CA THR A 575 -66.97 -35.01 11.94
C THR A 575 -65.56 -35.34 12.37
N ASP A 576 -64.58 -35.02 11.52
CA ASP A 576 -63.16 -35.13 11.87
C ASP A 576 -62.73 -33.99 12.81
N TYR A 577 -61.68 -34.23 13.60
CA TYR A 577 -61.12 -33.27 14.56
C TYR A 577 -59.58 -33.29 14.47
N ALA A 578 -59.01 -32.36 13.71
CA ALA A 578 -57.56 -32.23 13.59
C ALA A 578 -56.96 -31.71 14.90
N VAL A 579 -56.05 -32.50 15.50
CA VAL A 579 -55.33 -32.16 16.73
C VAL A 579 -53.89 -31.78 16.38
N ASP A 580 -53.44 -30.63 16.87
CA ASP A 580 -52.13 -30.05 16.54
C ASP A 580 -51.51 -29.30 17.73
N LEU A 581 -50.20 -29.07 17.71
CA LEU A 581 -49.54 -28.15 18.67
C LEU A 581 -50.00 -26.72 18.40
N SER A 582 -50.26 -25.95 19.46
CA SER A 582 -50.68 -24.55 19.31
C SER A 582 -49.57 -23.69 18.68
N LYS A 583 -49.96 -22.63 17.96
CA LYS A 583 -49.00 -21.74 17.28
C LYS A 583 -47.95 -21.20 18.25
N ALA A 584 -48.31 -20.88 19.49
CA ALA A 584 -47.35 -20.42 20.51
C ALA A 584 -46.25 -21.46 20.79
N VAL A 585 -46.61 -22.74 20.93
CA VAL A 585 -45.64 -23.82 21.14
C VAL A 585 -44.75 -24.03 19.91
N LYS A 586 -45.32 -23.98 18.70
CA LYS A 586 -44.54 -24.07 17.45
C LYS A 586 -43.56 -22.90 17.30
N ASP A 587 -44.01 -21.69 17.65
CA ASP A 587 -43.17 -20.48 17.65
C ASP A 587 -42.07 -20.55 18.72
N ASP A 588 -42.33 -21.14 19.90
CA ASP A 588 -41.32 -21.37 20.94
C ASP A 588 -40.27 -22.43 20.54
N ILE A 589 -40.69 -23.52 19.90
CA ILE A 589 -39.77 -24.51 19.32
C ILE A 589 -38.90 -23.85 18.24
N ALA A 590 -39.48 -23.00 17.38
CA ALA A 590 -38.74 -22.24 16.37
C ALA A 590 -37.72 -21.26 16.98
N LYS A 591 -38.02 -20.63 18.14
CA LYS A 591 -37.03 -19.83 18.90
C LYS A 591 -35.85 -20.69 19.36
N GLY A 592 -36.11 -21.92 19.81
CA GLY A 592 -35.06 -22.89 20.19
C GLY A 592 -34.13 -23.23 19.03
N VAL A 593 -34.69 -23.54 17.85
CA VAL A 593 -33.91 -23.81 16.62
C VAL A 593 -33.12 -22.58 16.18
N ALA A 594 -33.74 -21.39 16.20
CA ALA A 594 -33.07 -20.13 15.85
C ALA A 594 -31.95 -19.73 16.85
N ALA A 595 -32.09 -20.09 18.13
CA ALA A 595 -31.04 -19.91 19.13
C ALA A 595 -29.86 -20.87 18.88
N LYS A 596 -30.13 -22.13 18.53
CA LYS A 596 -29.09 -23.08 18.11
C LYS A 596 -28.33 -22.59 16.89
N ASP A 597 -29.03 -22.16 15.83
CA ASP A 597 -28.38 -21.56 14.64
C ASP A 597 -27.53 -20.33 15.00
N ALA A 598 -28.02 -19.43 15.84
CA ALA A 598 -27.25 -18.26 16.26
C ALA A 598 -25.97 -18.64 17.02
N VAL A 599 -26.03 -19.64 17.89
CA VAL A 599 -24.87 -20.18 18.63
C VAL A 599 -23.88 -20.87 17.69
N ASP A 600 -24.37 -21.74 16.80
CA ASP A 600 -23.54 -22.55 15.91
C ASP A 600 -22.91 -21.75 14.77
N ASN A 601 -23.57 -20.68 14.29
CA ASN A 601 -23.20 -20.01 13.03
C ASN A 601 -22.88 -18.50 13.13
N LYS A 602 -23.24 -17.79 14.21
CA LYS A 602 -23.02 -16.32 14.30
C LYS A 602 -21.91 -15.91 15.27
N GLY A 603 -21.73 -16.65 16.36
CA GLY A 603 -20.56 -16.53 17.26
C GLY A 603 -20.26 -15.11 17.75
N ILE A 604 -18.98 -14.79 17.90
CA ILE A 604 -18.48 -13.44 18.23
C ILE A 604 -17.77 -12.84 17.02
N SER A 605 -18.28 -11.71 16.55
CA SER A 605 -17.73 -10.97 15.42
C SER A 605 -16.86 -9.80 15.86
N PHE A 606 -15.62 -9.74 15.36
CA PHE A 606 -14.71 -8.59 15.53
C PHE A 606 -14.56 -7.83 14.21
N ALA A 607 -14.57 -6.50 14.28
CA ALA A 607 -14.22 -5.60 13.20
C ALA A 607 -13.12 -4.65 13.71
N GLY A 608 -12.05 -4.49 12.94
CA GLY A 608 -11.02 -3.47 13.17
C GLY A 608 -11.23 -2.25 12.28
N ASP A 609 -10.30 -1.30 12.35
CA ASP A 609 -10.30 -0.09 11.50
C ASP A 609 -10.09 -0.40 10.00
N SER A 610 -9.67 -1.62 9.68
CA SER A 610 -9.59 -2.17 8.32
C SER A 610 -9.77 -3.70 8.31
N GLY A 611 -9.95 -4.28 7.13
CA GLY A 611 -10.17 -5.71 6.93
C GLY A 611 -11.64 -6.14 6.98
N THR A 612 -11.89 -7.44 6.82
CA THR A 612 -13.24 -8.03 6.87
C THR A 612 -13.59 -8.49 8.28
N THR A 613 -14.83 -8.27 8.72
CA THR A 613 -15.35 -8.81 9.98
C THR A 613 -15.21 -10.33 10.02
N VAL A 614 -14.56 -10.86 11.06
CA VAL A 614 -14.43 -12.31 11.28
C VAL A 614 -15.35 -12.73 12.43
N ALA A 615 -16.23 -13.70 12.15
CA ALA A 615 -17.08 -14.35 13.15
C ALA A 615 -16.41 -15.63 13.65
N ASN A 616 -16.10 -15.67 14.95
CA ASN A 616 -15.49 -16.81 15.64
C ASN A 616 -16.59 -17.57 16.38
N LYS A 617 -16.73 -18.87 16.11
CA LYS A 617 -17.76 -19.76 16.68
C LYS A 617 -17.42 -20.18 18.11
N LEU A 618 -18.36 -20.82 18.81
CA LEU A 618 -18.05 -21.38 20.12
C LEU A 618 -17.08 -22.57 20.00
N GLY A 619 -15.97 -22.49 20.75
CA GLY A 619 -14.81 -23.37 20.66
C GLY A 619 -13.62 -22.78 19.89
N ASP A 620 -13.84 -21.79 19.02
CA ASP A 620 -12.77 -21.16 18.25
C ASP A 620 -11.85 -20.31 19.15
N THR A 621 -10.60 -20.14 18.71
CA THR A 621 -9.61 -19.27 19.36
C THR A 621 -9.61 -17.87 18.75
N VAL A 622 -10.04 -16.89 19.55
CA VAL A 622 -9.82 -15.47 19.29
C VAL A 622 -8.36 -15.14 19.64
N ALA A 623 -7.49 -15.11 18.64
CA ALA A 623 -6.10 -14.70 18.79
C ALA A 623 -5.98 -13.18 18.63
N VAL A 624 -5.55 -12.48 19.68
CA VAL A 624 -5.21 -11.05 19.62
C VAL A 624 -3.68 -10.96 19.61
N LYS A 625 -3.09 -10.56 18.49
CA LYS A 625 -1.62 -10.56 18.33
C LYS A 625 -1.03 -9.15 18.37
N GLY A 626 0.09 -9.02 19.07
CA GLY A 626 1.04 -7.92 18.88
C GLY A 626 1.90 -8.12 17.62
N ASP A 627 2.91 -7.26 17.48
CA ASP A 627 3.84 -7.24 16.35
C ASP A 627 5.28 -6.93 16.85
N ALA A 628 6.15 -6.40 15.98
CA ALA A 628 7.49 -5.99 16.39
C ALA A 628 7.52 -4.83 17.41
N ASN A 629 6.42 -4.07 17.53
CA ASN A 629 6.30 -2.86 18.34
C ASN A 629 5.27 -2.95 19.47
N ILE A 630 4.27 -3.81 19.35
CA ILE A 630 3.20 -4.07 20.33
C ILE A 630 3.40 -5.44 20.97
N THR A 631 3.30 -5.52 22.30
CA THR A 631 3.10 -6.78 23.03
C THR A 631 1.67 -6.83 23.55
N THR A 632 1.01 -7.96 23.33
CA THR A 632 -0.21 -8.33 24.07
C THR A 632 0.09 -9.44 25.09
N THR A 633 -0.76 -9.66 26.10
CA THR A 633 -0.61 -10.77 27.06
C THR A 633 -1.98 -11.14 27.63
N ALA A 634 -2.35 -12.42 27.61
CA ALA A 634 -3.63 -12.88 28.16
C ALA A 634 -3.50 -13.28 29.64
N GLY A 635 -4.65 -13.33 30.31
CA GLY A 635 -4.81 -13.92 31.63
C GLY A 635 -6.28 -14.08 31.96
N SER A 636 -6.58 -14.76 33.06
CA SER A 636 -7.90 -15.30 33.43
C SER A 636 -9.12 -14.37 33.41
N ASN A 637 -8.94 -13.05 33.24
CA ASN A 637 -10.02 -12.07 33.15
C ASN A 637 -9.73 -10.93 32.14
N GLY A 638 -8.78 -11.09 31.20
CA GLY A 638 -8.45 -10.01 30.28
C GLY A 638 -7.17 -10.12 29.45
N ILE A 639 -6.99 -9.12 28.57
CA ILE A 639 -5.80 -8.93 27.72
C ILE A 639 -5.13 -7.62 28.14
N GLN A 640 -3.83 -7.63 28.41
CA GLN A 640 -3.02 -6.42 28.47
C GLN A 640 -2.47 -6.09 27.09
N VAL A 641 -2.51 -4.81 26.68
CA VAL A 641 -1.91 -4.33 25.41
C VAL A 641 -0.96 -3.18 25.71
N GLY A 642 0.30 -3.28 25.28
CA GLY A 642 1.33 -2.27 25.53
C GLY A 642 2.34 -2.18 24.38
N LEU A 643 3.04 -1.05 24.28
CA LEU A 643 4.18 -0.92 23.38
C LEU A 643 5.44 -1.57 23.97
N ASN A 644 6.31 -2.04 23.08
CA ASN A 644 7.59 -2.63 23.41
C ASN A 644 8.54 -1.57 23.99
N LYS A 645 9.52 -2.01 24.80
CA LYS A 645 10.50 -1.10 25.43
C LYS A 645 11.43 -0.45 24.41
N ASP A 646 11.69 -1.17 23.34
CA ASP A 646 12.53 -0.78 22.22
C ASP A 646 11.61 -0.80 20.98
N LEU A 647 11.53 0.33 20.26
CA LEU A 647 10.62 0.55 19.13
C LEU A 647 11.39 0.55 17.80
N LYS A 648 10.83 -0.04 16.74
CA LYS A 648 11.39 -0.02 15.38
C LYS A 648 10.34 0.43 14.37
N VAL A 649 10.54 1.62 13.79
CA VAL A 649 9.62 2.26 12.83
C VAL A 649 10.40 2.91 11.68
N ASP A 650 9.72 3.30 10.60
CA ASP A 650 10.37 3.94 9.44
C ASP A 650 10.53 5.46 9.60
N SER A 651 9.64 6.10 10.36
CA SER A 651 9.71 7.53 10.71
C SER A 651 9.00 7.82 12.04
N VAL A 652 9.36 8.94 12.68
CA VAL A 652 8.66 9.54 13.83
C VAL A 652 8.50 11.03 13.55
N THR A 653 7.28 11.57 13.70
CA THR A 653 6.97 12.97 13.41
C THR A 653 6.34 13.67 14.62
N THR A 654 6.92 14.78 15.07
CA THR A 654 6.46 15.54 16.25
C THR A 654 6.66 17.05 16.04
N GLY A 655 5.60 17.85 16.11
CA GLY A 655 5.69 19.33 16.07
C GLY A 655 6.39 19.91 14.83
N GLY A 656 6.39 19.20 13.70
CA GLY A 656 7.13 19.55 12.49
C GLY A 656 8.54 18.97 12.40
N VAL A 657 9.10 18.41 13.48
CA VAL A 657 10.33 17.59 13.42
C VAL A 657 9.98 16.22 12.83
N THR A 658 10.85 15.72 11.95
CA THR A 658 10.82 14.34 11.43
C THR A 658 12.14 13.66 11.75
N VAL A 659 12.07 12.50 12.39
CA VAL A 659 13.19 11.55 12.49
C VAL A 659 12.91 10.41 11.50
N ASN A 660 13.90 10.03 10.70
CA ASN A 660 13.83 8.91 9.77
C ASN A 660 15.23 8.31 9.48
N ALA A 661 15.33 7.41 8.51
CA ALA A 661 16.60 6.82 8.07
C ALA A 661 17.63 7.85 7.55
N GLN A 662 17.20 9.06 7.17
CA GLN A 662 18.05 10.16 6.73
C GLN A 662 18.42 11.14 7.87
N GLY A 663 18.05 10.83 9.12
CA GLY A 663 18.40 11.58 10.32
C GLY A 663 17.25 12.42 10.87
N ILE A 664 17.56 13.61 11.40
CA ILE A 664 16.56 14.63 11.77
C ILE A 664 16.39 15.61 10.61
N SER A 665 15.16 15.89 10.22
CA SER A 665 14.77 17.11 9.50
C SER A 665 13.84 17.95 10.37
N ILE A 666 14.07 19.27 10.45
CA ILE A 666 13.14 20.20 11.11
C ILE A 666 12.29 20.83 10.01
N GLY A 667 10.98 20.61 10.05
CA GLY A 667 10.02 20.87 8.95
C GLY A 667 9.19 22.15 9.06
N ALA A 668 9.58 23.11 9.90
CA ALA A 668 8.88 24.37 10.08
C ALA A 668 9.68 25.55 9.48
N PRO A 669 9.30 26.08 8.31
CA PRO A 669 9.93 27.26 7.73
C PRO A 669 9.85 28.45 8.71
N THR A 670 10.98 29.11 8.93
CA THR A 670 11.04 30.31 9.78
C THR A 670 11.29 31.55 8.94
N ALA A 671 11.02 32.74 9.48
CA ALA A 671 11.32 34.01 8.81
C ALA A 671 12.80 34.18 8.43
N TYR A 672 13.70 33.41 9.05
CA TYR A 672 15.15 33.43 8.79
C TYR A 672 15.63 32.24 7.93
N ASN A 673 14.88 31.13 7.90
CA ASN A 673 15.14 29.99 7.00
C ASN A 673 13.83 29.56 6.29
N PRO A 674 13.41 30.30 5.24
CA PRO A 674 12.21 29.96 4.48
C PRO A 674 12.39 28.74 3.56
N ALA A 675 13.63 28.37 3.25
CA ALA A 675 13.95 27.17 2.46
C ALA A 675 13.90 25.87 3.29
N ASN A 676 13.79 25.99 4.63
CA ASN A 676 13.62 24.88 5.57
C ASN A 676 14.67 23.76 5.40
N THR A 677 15.93 24.09 5.67
CA THR A 677 17.09 23.22 5.40
C THR A 677 17.92 22.82 6.63
N VAL A 678 17.40 23.01 7.85
CA VAL A 678 18.09 22.52 9.07
C VAL A 678 17.89 21.02 9.19
N SER A 679 18.97 20.25 9.08
CA SER A 679 18.94 18.79 9.22
C SER A 679 20.21 18.23 9.86
N LEU A 680 20.03 17.24 10.72
CA LEU A 680 21.12 16.43 11.28
C LEU A 680 21.12 15.09 10.53
N SER A 681 22.00 14.98 9.55
CA SER A 681 22.00 13.88 8.57
C SER A 681 23.25 13.00 8.69
N PRO A 682 23.30 11.82 8.04
CA PRO A 682 24.50 10.98 7.98
C PRO A 682 25.75 11.73 7.49
N ILE A 683 25.59 12.70 6.59
CA ILE A 683 26.70 13.51 6.05
C ILE A 683 27.07 14.73 6.92
N GLY A 684 26.45 14.89 8.10
CA GLY A 684 26.67 15.97 9.04
C GLY A 684 25.46 16.87 9.27
N LEU A 685 25.65 17.85 10.16
CA LEU A 685 24.74 18.98 10.36
C LEU A 685 24.76 19.92 9.14
N ASN A 686 23.60 20.12 8.55
CA ASN A 686 23.29 21.30 7.75
C ASN A 686 22.56 22.31 8.64
N ASN A 687 23.18 23.46 8.92
CA ASN A 687 22.56 24.50 9.76
C ASN A 687 21.67 25.47 8.96
N GLY A 688 21.46 25.20 7.67
CA GLY A 688 20.44 25.85 6.85
C GLY A 688 20.55 27.37 6.69
N GLY A 689 21.76 27.93 6.79
CA GLY A 689 22.00 29.38 6.72
C GLY A 689 21.91 30.10 8.06
N GLN A 690 21.66 29.39 9.16
CA GLN A 690 21.57 29.95 10.51
C GLN A 690 22.95 30.01 11.19
N ARG A 691 23.05 30.78 12.29
CA ARG A 691 24.19 30.74 13.21
C ARG A 691 24.17 29.47 14.06
N ILE A 692 25.35 28.99 14.46
CA ILE A 692 25.50 28.02 15.56
C ILE A 692 26.06 28.83 16.73
N THR A 693 25.26 28.97 17.79
CA THR A 693 25.59 29.79 18.96
C THR A 693 26.12 28.91 20.11
N ASN A 694 26.57 29.54 21.20
CA ASN A 694 27.01 28.86 22.43
C ASN A 694 28.17 27.85 22.24
N VAL A 695 28.99 28.05 21.22
CA VAL A 695 30.24 27.31 20.99
C VAL A 695 31.29 27.77 22.02
N ALA A 696 31.65 26.86 22.92
CA ALA A 696 32.75 27.05 23.84
C ALA A 696 34.09 27.14 23.08
N PRO A 697 35.13 27.79 23.64
CA PRO A 697 36.45 27.82 23.00
C PRO A 697 36.99 26.41 22.75
N ALA A 698 37.42 26.15 21.51
CA ALA A 698 38.08 24.92 21.10
C ALA A 698 39.24 24.54 22.02
N LYS A 699 39.30 23.27 22.41
CA LYS A 699 40.35 22.65 23.22
C LYS A 699 41.19 21.69 22.40
N GLU A 700 40.52 20.86 21.59
CA GLU A 700 41.14 19.89 20.69
C GLU A 700 41.25 20.43 19.27
N GLY A 701 42.22 19.93 18.50
CA GLY A 701 42.46 20.36 17.11
C GLY A 701 41.34 20.03 16.10
N THR A 702 40.28 19.37 16.54
CA THR A 702 39.07 19.03 15.75
C THR A 702 37.82 19.81 16.16
N ASP A 703 37.90 20.64 17.20
CA ASP A 703 36.75 21.41 17.71
C ASP A 703 36.39 22.57 16.76
N ALA A 704 35.13 23.02 16.81
CA ALA A 704 34.73 24.27 16.16
C ALA A 704 35.27 25.47 16.94
N VAL A 705 35.99 26.38 16.27
CA VAL A 705 36.44 27.64 16.89
C VAL A 705 35.32 28.68 16.89
N ASN A 706 35.23 29.45 17.98
CA ASN A 706 34.26 30.54 18.12
C ASN A 706 34.85 31.91 17.73
N LEU A 707 33.98 32.92 17.61
CA LEU A 707 34.38 34.26 17.15
C LEU A 707 35.45 34.89 18.04
N ASN A 708 35.38 34.71 19.37
CA ASN A 708 36.38 35.20 20.31
C ASN A 708 37.78 34.63 20.00
N GLN A 709 37.90 33.33 19.70
CA GLN A 709 39.19 32.74 19.31
C GLN A 709 39.78 33.37 18.04
N LEU A 710 38.94 33.67 17.03
CA LEU A 710 39.39 34.35 15.81
C LEU A 710 39.82 35.80 16.08
N VAL A 711 39.05 36.54 16.88
CA VAL A 711 39.37 37.91 17.29
C VAL A 711 40.65 37.96 18.14
N GLY A 712 40.84 37.01 19.05
CA GLY A 712 42.04 36.86 19.86
C GLY A 712 43.31 36.67 19.03
N VAL A 713 43.26 35.85 17.97
CA VAL A 713 44.37 35.70 17.01
C VAL A 713 44.66 37.01 16.26
N GLY A 714 43.62 37.73 15.82
CA GLY A 714 43.78 39.04 15.17
C GLY A 714 44.45 40.07 16.09
N ASN A 715 44.01 40.15 17.35
CA ASN A 715 44.58 41.05 18.35
C ASN A 715 46.03 40.66 18.71
N ALA A 716 46.34 39.37 18.81
CA ALA A 716 47.70 38.89 19.07
C ALA A 716 48.66 39.26 17.92
N LEU A 717 48.20 39.18 16.67
CA LEU A 717 48.97 39.61 15.49
C LEU A 717 49.22 41.12 15.48
N GLN A 718 48.18 41.94 15.69
CA GLN A 718 48.30 43.40 15.76
C GLN A 718 49.34 43.83 16.81
N ASN A 719 49.24 43.28 18.03
CA ASN A 719 50.20 43.52 19.12
C ASN A 719 51.64 43.09 18.78
N ASN A 720 51.84 42.11 17.90
CA ASN A 720 53.17 41.71 17.43
C ASN A 720 53.71 42.67 16.37
N ILE A 721 52.86 43.12 15.43
CA ILE A 721 53.21 44.13 14.41
C ILE A 721 53.66 45.44 15.07
N GLU A 722 52.89 45.94 16.04
CA GLU A 722 53.22 47.14 16.81
C GLU A 722 54.55 47.00 17.58
N ARG A 723 54.81 45.84 18.18
CA ARG A 723 56.07 45.55 18.89
C ARG A 723 57.27 45.52 17.94
N VAL A 724 57.11 44.99 16.73
CA VAL A 724 58.16 45.00 15.70
C VAL A 724 58.41 46.43 15.21
N GLY A 725 57.36 47.21 14.95
CA GLY A 725 57.47 48.63 14.60
C GLY A 725 58.20 49.44 15.67
N LYS A 726 57.81 49.29 16.94
CA LYS A 726 58.48 49.94 18.08
C LYS A 726 59.96 49.60 18.14
N LYS A 727 60.33 48.32 17.98
CA LYS A 727 61.73 47.86 17.96
C LYS A 727 62.53 48.48 16.81
N ALA A 728 61.97 48.53 15.60
CA ALA A 728 62.61 49.16 14.46
C ALA A 728 62.86 50.66 14.71
N TYR A 729 61.85 51.39 15.21
CA TYR A 729 61.98 52.81 15.51
C TYR A 729 62.99 53.10 16.63
N ALA A 730 63.03 52.25 17.68
CA ALA A 730 64.02 52.35 18.75
C ALA A 730 65.45 52.05 18.25
N GLY A 731 65.60 51.14 17.29
CA GLY A 731 66.88 50.89 16.60
C GLY A 731 67.35 52.09 15.78
N VAL A 732 66.46 52.70 14.99
CA VAL A 732 66.77 53.92 14.21
C VAL A 732 67.11 55.09 15.12
N ALA A 733 66.38 55.29 16.22
CA ALA A 733 66.71 56.30 17.23
C ALA A 733 68.12 56.07 17.82
N GLY A 734 68.51 54.80 18.05
CA GLY A 734 69.86 54.42 18.47
C GLY A 734 70.95 54.79 17.46
N ALA A 735 70.71 54.52 16.17
CA ALA A 735 71.63 54.89 15.09
C ALA A 735 71.79 56.42 14.95
N ILE A 736 70.69 57.17 15.07
CA ILE A 736 70.72 58.65 15.10
C ILE A 736 71.56 59.12 16.28
N ALA A 737 71.33 58.59 17.49
CA ALA A 737 72.09 58.95 18.68
C ALA A 737 73.60 58.70 18.51
N GLN A 738 74.01 57.57 17.92
CA GLN A 738 75.41 57.25 17.64
C GLN A 738 76.03 58.16 16.57
N GLY A 739 75.26 58.48 15.52
CA GLY A 739 75.65 59.40 14.44
C GLY A 739 75.90 60.82 14.95
N SER A 740 75.05 61.32 15.84
CA SER A 740 75.14 62.66 16.42
C SER A 740 76.31 62.87 17.40
N ILE A 741 77.08 61.84 17.76
CA ILE A 741 78.29 61.97 18.61
C ILE A 741 79.42 62.65 17.80
N PRO A 742 79.95 63.82 18.22
CA PRO A 742 81.09 64.46 17.55
C PRO A 742 82.36 63.59 17.58
N GLN A 743 83.24 63.79 16.61
CA GLN A 743 84.57 63.17 16.57
C GLN A 743 85.67 64.16 16.97
N VAL A 744 86.80 63.65 17.47
CA VAL A 744 87.99 64.48 17.73
C VAL A 744 88.63 64.93 16.41
N THR A 745 88.99 66.21 16.34
CA THR A 745 89.56 66.87 15.14
C THR A 745 91.01 67.35 15.31
N ARG A 746 91.65 67.05 16.45
CA ARG A 746 93.04 67.45 16.75
C ARG A 746 93.95 66.22 16.82
N PRO A 747 95.12 66.22 16.15
CA PRO A 747 96.10 65.13 16.24
C PRO A 747 96.51 64.79 17.68
N GLY A 748 96.77 63.51 17.93
CA GLY A 748 97.17 62.95 19.23
C GLY A 748 96.13 63.07 20.35
N ALA A 749 94.91 63.53 20.07
CA ALA A 749 93.89 63.73 21.09
C ALA A 749 92.83 62.61 21.10
N THR A 750 92.40 62.26 22.30
CA THR A 750 91.26 61.36 22.58
C THR A 750 90.15 62.16 23.27
N GLY A 751 88.90 61.84 22.98
CA GLY A 751 87.73 62.53 23.52
C GLY A 751 86.52 61.61 23.66
N ILE A 752 85.63 61.97 24.59
CA ILE A 752 84.35 61.29 24.85
C ILE A 752 83.23 62.24 24.44
N GLY A 753 82.23 61.72 23.72
CA GLY A 753 81.05 62.47 23.31
C GLY A 753 79.77 61.69 23.62
N VAL A 754 78.67 62.44 23.81
CA VAL A 754 77.33 61.90 24.04
C VAL A 754 76.42 62.40 22.92
N GLY A 755 75.53 61.54 22.45
CA GLY A 755 74.50 61.86 21.46
C GLY A 755 73.13 61.36 21.92
N SER A 756 72.08 61.98 21.42
CA SER A 756 70.69 61.55 21.61
C SER A 756 70.00 61.46 20.26
N GLY A 757 68.99 60.60 20.18
CA GLY A 757 68.23 60.37 18.96
C GLY A 757 66.77 60.12 19.28
N TYR A 758 65.89 60.58 18.40
CA TYR A 758 64.45 60.39 18.51
C TYR A 758 63.87 60.05 17.13
N TYR A 759 63.09 58.97 17.05
CA TYR A 759 62.45 58.53 15.82
C TYR A 759 61.21 57.70 16.13
N GLY A 760 60.10 57.94 15.41
CA GLY A 760 58.89 57.11 15.52
C GLY A 760 58.30 56.98 16.94
N GLY A 761 58.44 58.02 17.78
CA GLY A 761 58.00 57.98 19.18
C GLY A 761 58.92 57.22 20.13
N GLN A 762 60.11 56.80 19.68
CA GLN A 762 61.15 56.16 20.48
C GLN A 762 62.37 57.06 20.62
N SER A 763 63.05 56.97 21.76
CA SER A 763 64.24 57.74 22.08
C SER A 763 65.43 56.82 22.31
N ALA A 764 66.64 57.34 22.10
CA ALA A 764 67.88 56.67 22.47
C ALA A 764 68.94 57.66 22.93
N MET A 765 69.88 57.15 23.72
CA MET A 765 71.11 57.84 24.11
C MET A 765 72.30 57.00 23.70
N ALA A 766 73.38 57.66 23.28
CA ALA A 766 74.62 57.03 22.87
C ALA A 766 75.82 57.75 23.49
N ILE A 767 76.86 56.97 23.80
CA ILE A 767 78.13 57.45 24.34
C ILE A 767 79.23 56.87 23.46
N GLY A 768 80.20 57.69 23.06
CA GLY A 768 81.28 57.26 22.19
C GLY A 768 82.62 57.87 22.58
N VAL A 769 83.68 57.12 22.29
CA VAL A 769 85.07 57.53 22.40
C VAL A 769 85.65 57.67 21.00
N SER A 770 86.43 58.70 20.75
CA SER A 770 87.21 58.82 19.50
C SER A 770 88.60 59.36 19.77
N ALA A 771 89.55 58.97 18.93
CA ALA A 771 90.94 59.37 19.01
C ALA A 771 91.51 59.61 17.62
N MET A 772 92.40 60.60 17.48
CA MET A 772 93.18 60.86 16.27
C MET A 772 94.65 60.57 16.55
N SER A 773 95.37 59.95 15.61
CA SER A 773 96.80 59.67 15.74
C SER A 773 97.65 60.95 15.77
N ASP A 774 98.88 60.85 16.26
CA ASP A 774 99.78 62.01 16.44
C ASP A 774 100.14 62.69 15.11
N GLY A 775 100.26 61.90 14.04
CA GLY A 775 100.45 62.40 12.68
C GLY A 775 99.18 62.91 12.01
N GLY A 776 98.01 62.88 12.67
CA GLY A 776 96.72 63.29 12.13
C GLY A 776 96.08 62.31 11.14
N ASN A 777 96.87 61.43 10.50
CA ASN A 777 96.43 60.62 9.37
C ASN A 777 95.39 59.52 9.70
N TRP A 778 95.19 59.16 10.98
CA TRP A 778 94.17 58.18 11.38
C TRP A 778 93.22 58.76 12.42
N VAL A 779 91.92 58.52 12.26
CA VAL A 779 90.89 58.73 13.28
C VAL A 779 90.17 57.42 13.56
N VAL A 780 89.98 57.06 14.82
CA VAL A 780 89.17 55.91 15.26
C VAL A 780 88.03 56.38 16.16
N LYS A 781 86.85 55.77 16.02
CA LYS A 781 85.66 56.05 16.87
C LYS A 781 84.99 54.73 17.25
N GLY A 782 84.79 54.52 18.56
CA GLY A 782 83.95 53.47 19.13
C GLY A 782 82.75 54.07 19.84
N ASN A 783 81.59 53.44 19.80
CA ASN A 783 80.38 53.95 20.43
C ASN A 783 79.42 52.84 20.88
N PHE A 784 78.63 53.17 21.89
CA PHE A 784 77.59 52.35 22.50
C PHE A 784 76.29 53.17 22.56
N SER A 785 75.13 52.53 22.45
CA SER A 785 73.82 53.17 22.64
C SER A 785 72.83 52.27 23.36
N ALA A 786 71.86 52.88 24.04
CA ALA A 786 70.68 52.22 24.59
C ALA A 786 69.41 53.03 24.25
N ASN A 787 68.27 52.35 24.06
CA ASN A 787 67.01 52.94 23.62
C ASN A 787 65.81 52.64 24.54
N THR A 788 64.67 53.30 24.28
CA THR A 788 63.41 53.17 25.04
C THR A 788 62.68 51.83 24.89
N ASP A 789 63.23 50.87 24.15
CA ASP A 789 62.78 49.46 24.15
C ASP A 789 63.79 48.53 24.85
N GLY A 790 64.82 49.09 25.50
CA GLY A 790 65.84 48.35 26.24
C GLY A 790 66.90 47.68 25.37
N HIS A 791 66.89 47.88 24.05
CA HIS A 791 67.91 47.32 23.16
C HIS A 791 69.16 48.19 23.17
N VAL A 792 70.31 47.52 23.07
CA VAL A 792 71.64 48.13 23.02
C VAL A 792 72.25 47.98 21.63
N GLY A 793 73.07 48.95 21.24
CA GLY A 793 73.83 48.94 19.98
C GLY A 793 75.29 49.30 20.22
N VAL A 794 76.19 48.73 19.42
CA VAL A 794 77.63 49.02 19.45
C VAL A 794 78.11 49.27 18.03
N GLY A 795 78.88 50.33 17.82
CA GLY A 795 79.48 50.68 16.54
C GLY A 795 80.95 51.03 16.69
N ALA A 796 81.76 50.69 15.69
CA ALA A 796 83.16 51.10 15.61
C ALA A 796 83.53 51.44 14.16
N GLY A 797 84.45 52.37 13.97
CA GLY A 797 84.93 52.77 12.65
C GLY A 797 86.30 53.45 12.71
N ALA A 798 86.99 53.42 11.58
CA ALA A 798 88.29 54.07 11.38
C ALA A 798 88.29 54.83 10.04
N LEU A 799 88.97 55.98 10.02
CA LEU A 799 89.17 56.84 8.86
C LEU A 799 90.67 57.08 8.68
N TYR A 800 91.15 56.98 7.44
CA TYR A 800 92.48 57.43 7.04
C TYR A 800 92.37 58.70 6.19
N GLN A 801 93.22 59.68 6.45
CA GLN A 801 93.33 60.93 5.69
C GLN A 801 94.80 61.21 5.34
N TRP A 802 95.02 61.86 4.19
CA TRP A 802 96.32 62.02 3.51
C TRP A 802 96.48 63.41 2.90
#